data_AF-A0A939ZRK9-F1
#
_entry.id   AF-A0A939ZRK9-F1
#
_cell.length_a   1.000
_cell.length_b   1.000
_cell.length_c   1.000
_cell.angle_alpha   90.00
_cell.angle_beta   90.00
_cell.angle_gamma   90.00
#
_symmetry.space_group_name_H-M   'P 1'
#
loop_
_entity.id
_entity.type
_entity.pdbx_description
1 polymer ?
#
loop_
_entity_poly.entity_id
_entity_poly.type
_entity_poly.pdbx_seq_one_letter_code
_entity_poly.pdbx_strand_id
1 'polypeptide(L)'
;MSGTITGCVNKGTVRGGDHVGGVVGLTGTGNAAPSEVNDCVNTGTVTATNNLSTAGGVVGECKNEFGESTVKNCSNTGAVSIDPNCEIIGGVVGVSAEGATYSNNYYAAGTAPSGIYGVADAEGKIKSASNIIVTKQNMIDFRDRVNSGEYDIDAVLGADVDLEGDATHQWTPIANTDGGNYSTHYIGTFDGNGHTISGLYMDDANSFAGLFGYLTTGGVIKNLTVSGEIKKCTYGGGIVTFNYGGTVINCVNYVNITSVSGEYWAGGVVGSVKNNANVASGVFGAINCVNYGNIQGPYCVGGVVGYAKIDSYSAYNPDGIITGCVNYGTVSGEGIDYSLSSEPVDSVTSMFWIGGIVGFARAPISYCVNNGSINATGVWQTSVGGIVAQVKRHDDNVPSDFSTACCVNNGNISVTVKKDSAGVQHYTMIGGIIGKQESLVENCYNTGAIVQTGDNIASYDNYVTIGGVSGYIANEETTLRNCYNVGTLIGEDGNNKVNVDPLRGLTAVDTIVTGCHYLAETTDTGTGALTEADFAIQNNFDGWDFDKVWIMKNGRPNLFGGFVKYYDKNGAETSYEQPRTVLSSDEVLPANNLNNVASFGADYNGYYGANGATHSGWATIRGGEKVYDFGAEYAGAAIDLYPMYEIDPPTVSADGYSAAFDNDTHELTVTVTHDLGAEATYTYQWYKLNEDEYEEIAGATNATYGVKYVADSGTYKVIATLHFAGYAVDGEKAGIVVAITKIDPEYTIPTGVEAKYGQTLAVVTLSDGWAWDNNAQSVGEIGDRAFSATYTPEDTDNYNTVTTDVTVTVGKADPTYDVPVDLTASIGDTLSSVVLPDAWAWVDDTTVLNKIGPCPYAATFTPEDTTHYNIATVDLTVGVYHVAWDGVGDGTEGSPYVITNKAQLEHYRDIVNGDYVETENEYACAVLANDIDLNGNNEDQWIPIGNVWEDGNNVFRGVFDGNNKTISRLYINTDENDYESKGLFGVTFRATIKNLTVDGSVTCRIGAGIVARPGGTLVINCVNCATVTASQSAGGVAGFCVTAAGTESYAIRDTQIINCVNNGDVTGFYQVGGIAYNNGGDIYGCVNNGDILINRDRDQSHDSARAGGIAASSTDTIAYCVNNGSVTVILNYPYYSSVGARVGGICASQWINEQQYRAGRKILYCVNNGQVLCQHTSAYSSHGTSNAGGITGFNNCVVENCYNTANVTGTDYVGGICGKSGG
;
A
#
# COMPACT_ATOMS: atom_id res chain seq x y z
N MET A 1 8.84 23.57 -10.23
CA MET A 1 7.93 23.78 -11.37
C MET A 1 6.62 24.28 -10.80
N SER A 2 5.94 25.21 -11.47
CA SER A 2 4.65 25.78 -11.05
C SER A 2 3.67 24.70 -10.56
N GLY A 3 3.28 24.78 -9.29
CA GLY A 3 2.28 23.88 -8.70
C GLY A 3 0.90 24.25 -9.21
N THR A 4 0.46 23.59 -10.28
CA THR A 4 -0.82 23.84 -10.97
C THR A 4 -1.92 22.94 -10.44
N ILE A 5 -3.08 23.51 -10.15
CA ILE A 5 -4.29 22.80 -9.75
C ILE A 5 -5.40 23.22 -10.71
N THR A 6 -5.94 22.27 -11.49
CA THR A 6 -6.87 22.57 -12.59
C THR A 6 -8.09 21.64 -12.61
N GLY A 7 -9.28 22.18 -12.88
CA GLY A 7 -10.52 21.40 -13.05
C GLY A 7 -10.99 20.60 -11.82
N CYS A 8 -10.44 20.85 -10.64
CA CYS A 8 -10.69 20.05 -9.45
C CYS A 8 -11.91 20.55 -8.66
N VAL A 9 -12.66 19.64 -8.03
CA VAL A 9 -13.94 19.95 -7.36
C VAL A 9 -13.95 19.48 -5.91
N ASN A 10 -14.15 20.41 -4.97
CA ASN A 10 -14.43 20.09 -3.57
C ASN A 10 -15.94 20.17 -3.26
N LYS A 11 -16.45 19.14 -2.58
CA LYS A 11 -17.81 19.08 -2.03
C LYS A 11 -17.83 18.87 -0.51
N GLY A 12 -16.73 18.40 0.09
CA GLY A 12 -16.66 18.16 1.54
C GLY A 12 -16.32 19.41 2.36
N THR A 13 -16.62 19.39 3.65
CA THR A 13 -16.35 20.52 4.57
C THR A 13 -14.85 20.66 4.80
N VAL A 14 -14.32 21.87 4.63
CA VAL A 14 -12.90 22.20 4.90
C VAL A 14 -12.81 22.98 6.20
N ARG A 15 -12.07 22.46 7.18
CA ARG A 15 -11.87 23.10 8.48
C ARG A 15 -10.40 23.19 8.83
N GLY A 16 -9.87 24.39 9.04
CA GLY A 16 -8.48 24.60 9.45
C GLY A 16 -8.33 25.53 10.64
N GLY A 17 -7.12 25.56 11.21
CA GLY A 17 -6.69 26.63 12.09
C GLY A 17 -6.40 27.87 11.27
N ASP A 18 -5.27 27.86 10.56
CA ASP A 18 -4.78 28.90 9.65
C ASP A 18 -5.10 28.59 8.17
N HIS A 19 -4.96 29.62 7.31
CA HIS A 19 -5.07 29.62 5.84
C HIS A 19 -5.93 28.49 5.22
N VAL A 20 -7.25 28.67 5.26
CA VAL A 20 -8.23 27.66 4.86
C VAL A 20 -8.85 28.01 3.51
N GLY A 21 -8.75 27.10 2.54
CA GLY A 21 -9.33 27.27 1.21
C GLY A 21 -10.30 26.17 0.83
N GLY A 22 -11.41 26.51 0.18
CA GLY A 22 -12.32 25.52 -0.39
C GLY A 22 -11.66 24.59 -1.42
N VAL A 23 -10.58 25.04 -2.07
CA VAL A 23 -9.74 24.23 -2.98
C VAL A 23 -8.29 24.18 -2.49
N VAL A 24 -7.67 25.32 -2.20
CA VAL A 24 -6.23 25.42 -1.84
C VAL A 24 -6.02 26.25 -0.58
N GLY A 25 -5.34 25.70 0.44
CA GLY A 25 -5.02 26.47 1.66
C GLY A 25 -4.09 27.65 1.36
N LEU A 26 -2.90 27.35 0.84
CA LEU A 26 -1.89 28.34 0.44
C LEU A 26 -1.34 28.06 -0.97
N THR A 27 -1.21 29.11 -1.80
CA THR A 27 -0.37 29.07 -3.02
C THR A 27 0.90 29.89 -2.85
N GLY A 28 2.01 29.41 -3.41
CA GLY A 28 3.30 30.10 -3.46
C GLY A 28 4.17 29.99 -2.19
N THR A 29 5.47 30.13 -2.39
CA THR A 29 6.50 30.30 -1.34
C THR A 29 7.67 31.12 -1.87
N GLY A 30 8.40 31.81 -0.99
CA GLY A 30 9.62 32.51 -1.35
C GLY A 30 10.61 31.68 -2.18
N ASN A 31 11.18 32.32 -3.20
CA ASN A 31 12.05 31.77 -4.24
C ASN A 31 11.42 30.74 -5.23
N ALA A 32 10.11 30.46 -5.17
CA ALA A 32 9.45 29.51 -6.08
C ALA A 32 8.88 30.18 -7.36
N ALA A 33 8.54 29.36 -8.37
CA ALA A 33 7.80 29.79 -9.56
C ALA A 33 6.32 30.15 -9.21
N PRO A 34 5.58 30.87 -10.07
CA PRO A 34 4.16 31.14 -9.84
C PRO A 34 3.34 29.84 -9.73
N SER A 35 2.31 29.86 -8.89
CA SER A 35 1.32 28.78 -8.79
C SER A 35 0.05 29.14 -9.55
N GLU A 36 -0.67 28.14 -10.07
CA GLU A 36 -1.92 28.34 -10.81
C GLU A 36 -3.07 27.57 -10.19
N VAL A 37 -4.24 28.21 -10.03
CA VAL A 37 -5.48 27.58 -9.60
C VAL A 37 -6.58 27.91 -10.62
N ASN A 38 -6.84 26.97 -11.53
CA ASN A 38 -7.65 27.19 -12.73
C ASN A 38 -8.89 26.29 -12.72
N ASP A 39 -10.04 26.76 -13.20
CA ASP A 39 -11.21 25.93 -13.51
C ASP A 39 -11.76 25.06 -12.35
N CYS A 40 -11.41 25.38 -11.10
CA CYS A 40 -11.74 24.61 -9.91
C CYS A 40 -13.02 25.09 -9.22
N VAL A 41 -13.73 24.18 -8.55
CA VAL A 41 -15.00 24.48 -7.88
C VAL A 41 -14.97 24.09 -6.41
N ASN A 42 -15.51 24.94 -5.55
CA ASN A 42 -15.87 24.58 -4.19
C ASN A 42 -17.39 24.69 -3.96
N THR A 43 -17.97 23.64 -3.41
CA THR A 43 -19.36 23.61 -2.91
C THR A 43 -19.42 23.29 -1.42
N GLY A 44 -18.31 22.82 -0.82
CA GLY A 44 -18.21 22.49 0.59
C GLY A 44 -18.06 23.72 1.49
N THR A 45 -18.53 23.63 2.74
CA THR A 45 -18.37 24.73 3.72
C THR A 45 -16.91 24.90 4.11
N VAL A 46 -16.44 26.15 4.22
CA VAL A 46 -15.07 26.50 4.61
C VAL A 46 -15.10 27.19 5.98
N THR A 47 -14.26 26.72 6.92
CA THR A 47 -14.20 27.24 8.29
C THR A 47 -12.74 27.39 8.76
N ALA A 48 -12.31 28.61 9.08
CA ALA A 48 -11.04 28.84 9.79
C ALA A 48 -11.28 29.09 11.30
N THR A 49 -10.37 28.63 12.16
CA THR A 49 -10.62 28.53 13.61
C THR A 49 -9.56 29.14 14.53
N ASN A 50 -8.39 29.53 14.00
CA ASN A 50 -7.37 30.24 14.78
C ASN A 50 -7.56 31.76 14.68
N ASN A 51 -7.25 32.50 15.75
CA ASN A 51 -7.21 33.96 15.74
C ASN A 51 -6.26 34.48 14.62
N LEU A 52 -6.69 35.47 13.83
CA LEU A 52 -5.98 36.04 12.67
C LEU A 52 -5.84 35.10 11.44
N SER A 53 -6.54 33.96 11.42
CA SER A 53 -6.60 33.08 10.24
C SER A 53 -7.29 33.74 9.03
N THR A 54 -7.01 33.19 7.84
CA THR A 54 -7.62 33.61 6.57
C THR A 54 -8.49 32.49 6.00
N ALA A 55 -9.69 32.84 5.50
CA ALA A 55 -10.58 31.87 4.86
C ALA A 55 -11.00 32.34 3.46
N GLY A 56 -10.86 31.45 2.47
CA GLY A 56 -11.21 31.71 1.08
C GLY A 56 -12.10 30.61 0.50
N GLY A 57 -13.14 31.00 -0.23
CA GLY A 57 -14.03 30.04 -0.88
C GLY A 57 -13.34 29.10 -1.90
N VAL A 58 -12.20 29.52 -2.46
CA VAL A 58 -11.33 28.71 -3.33
C VAL A 58 -9.90 28.66 -2.78
N VAL A 59 -9.28 29.82 -2.51
CA VAL A 59 -7.87 29.92 -2.06
C VAL A 59 -7.78 30.66 -0.72
N GLY A 60 -7.21 30.05 0.32
CA GLY A 60 -7.09 30.66 1.66
C GLY A 60 -6.14 31.86 1.70
N GLU A 61 -4.95 31.72 1.12
CA GLU A 61 -4.03 32.82 0.82
C GLU A 61 -3.30 32.56 -0.52
N CYS A 62 -3.21 33.60 -1.36
CA CYS A 62 -2.50 33.56 -2.65
C CYS A 62 -1.23 34.42 -2.60
N LYS A 63 -0.05 33.80 -2.56
CA LYS A 63 1.24 34.52 -2.51
C LYS A 63 1.86 34.73 -3.88
N ASN A 64 2.58 35.84 -3.97
CA ASN A 64 3.50 36.20 -5.03
C ASN A 64 4.68 36.93 -4.36
N GLU A 65 5.87 36.35 -4.47
CA GLU A 65 7.12 37.03 -4.09
C GLU A 65 8.01 37.31 -5.32
N PHE A 66 7.84 36.58 -6.44
CA PHE A 66 8.72 36.65 -7.62
C PHE A 66 8.03 36.34 -8.99
N GLY A 67 6.71 36.12 -9.07
CA GLY A 67 6.05 35.74 -10.33
C GLY A 67 4.52 35.70 -10.25
N GLU A 68 3.85 35.94 -11.37
CA GLU A 68 2.39 36.13 -11.49
C GLU A 68 1.57 34.87 -11.15
N SER A 69 1.38 34.57 -9.87
CA SER A 69 0.43 33.53 -9.41
C SER A 69 -0.99 33.85 -9.90
N THR A 70 -1.73 32.83 -10.36
CA THR A 70 -3.02 32.99 -11.02
C THR A 70 -4.15 32.26 -10.29
N VAL A 71 -5.33 32.88 -10.24
CA VAL A 71 -6.59 32.18 -9.93
C VAL A 71 -7.62 32.54 -11.01
N LYS A 72 -8.07 31.54 -11.78
CA LYS A 72 -8.92 31.76 -12.97
C LYS A 72 -10.05 30.73 -13.07
N ASN A 73 -11.19 31.13 -13.65
CA ASN A 73 -12.33 30.23 -13.97
C ASN A 73 -12.88 29.47 -12.74
N CYS A 74 -12.52 29.87 -11.51
CA CYS A 74 -12.87 29.14 -10.30
C CYS A 74 -14.20 29.63 -9.72
N SER A 75 -14.96 28.75 -9.06
CA SER A 75 -16.22 29.13 -8.42
C SER A 75 -16.38 28.60 -6.99
N ASN A 76 -17.11 29.35 -6.17
CA ASN A 76 -17.49 28.94 -4.82
C ASN A 76 -19.00 29.12 -4.56
N THR A 77 -19.70 28.04 -4.19
CA THR A 77 -21.06 28.10 -3.62
C THR A 77 -21.10 27.74 -2.14
N GLY A 78 -20.00 27.22 -1.59
CA GLY A 78 -19.88 26.88 -0.17
C GLY A 78 -19.83 28.12 0.73
N ALA A 79 -20.47 28.02 1.90
CA ALA A 79 -20.39 29.07 2.92
C ALA A 79 -18.95 29.23 3.43
N VAL A 80 -18.46 30.47 3.52
CA VAL A 80 -17.14 30.77 4.09
C VAL A 80 -17.34 31.36 5.48
N SER A 81 -16.66 30.82 6.47
CA SER A 81 -16.85 31.14 7.89
C SER A 81 -15.52 31.16 8.64
N ILE A 82 -15.50 31.91 9.74
CA ILE A 82 -14.33 32.11 10.60
C ILE A 82 -14.78 32.16 12.06
N ASP A 83 -13.85 31.92 12.99
CA ASP A 83 -14.07 32.21 14.41
C ASP A 83 -14.43 33.71 14.60
N PRO A 84 -15.34 34.08 15.53
CA PRO A 84 -15.73 35.48 15.77
C PRO A 84 -14.60 36.45 16.14
N ASN A 85 -13.39 35.98 16.44
CA ASN A 85 -12.20 36.80 16.71
C ASN A 85 -11.32 37.04 15.47
N CYS A 86 -11.79 36.64 14.28
CA CYS A 86 -11.11 36.83 12.99
C CYS A 86 -11.87 37.81 12.10
N GLU A 87 -11.17 38.38 11.10
CA GLU A 87 -11.76 39.40 10.19
C GLU A 87 -11.65 39.03 8.70
N ILE A 88 -10.79 38.07 8.33
CA ILE A 88 -10.32 37.89 6.94
C ILE A 88 -11.09 36.77 6.20
N ILE A 89 -12.11 37.17 5.44
CA ILE A 89 -12.91 36.30 4.55
C ILE A 89 -13.00 36.86 3.13
N GLY A 90 -12.88 35.96 2.15
CA GLY A 90 -13.16 36.25 0.73
C GLY A 90 -13.92 35.12 0.04
N GLY A 91 -14.89 35.47 -0.79
CA GLY A 91 -15.78 34.53 -1.47
C GLY A 91 -15.08 33.60 -2.46
N VAL A 92 -13.91 34.03 -2.98
CA VAL A 92 -13.00 33.21 -3.78
C VAL A 92 -11.62 33.14 -3.12
N VAL A 93 -11.04 34.28 -2.72
CA VAL A 93 -9.67 34.35 -2.20
C VAL A 93 -9.63 35.06 -0.84
N GLY A 94 -9.11 34.39 0.20
CA GLY A 94 -9.02 34.95 1.54
C GLY A 94 -8.05 36.13 1.61
N VAL A 95 -6.81 35.96 1.15
CA VAL A 95 -5.81 37.05 1.02
C VAL A 95 -5.12 37.00 -0.34
N SER A 96 -4.89 38.18 -0.93
CA SER A 96 -4.13 38.38 -2.16
C SER A 96 -2.82 39.09 -1.89
N ALA A 97 -1.71 38.54 -2.40
CA ALA A 97 -0.46 39.28 -2.54
C ALA A 97 -0.49 40.27 -3.72
N GLU A 98 0.48 41.19 -3.74
CA GLU A 98 0.66 42.16 -4.83
C GLU A 98 1.06 41.45 -6.14
N GLY A 99 0.50 41.86 -7.28
CA GLY A 99 0.81 41.28 -8.59
C GLY A 99 0.19 39.91 -8.91
N ALA A 100 -0.55 39.28 -7.99
CA ALA A 100 -1.35 38.09 -8.31
C ALA A 100 -2.49 38.44 -9.31
N THR A 101 -2.81 37.52 -10.21
CA THR A 101 -3.82 37.76 -11.27
C THR A 101 -5.12 36.99 -11.03
N TYR A 102 -6.24 37.69 -11.24
CA TYR A 102 -7.60 37.18 -11.04
C TYR A 102 -8.42 37.45 -12.30
N SER A 103 -9.02 36.41 -12.85
CA SER A 103 -9.94 36.53 -13.98
C SER A 103 -11.04 35.48 -13.93
N ASN A 104 -12.26 35.92 -14.21
CA ASN A 104 -13.41 35.02 -14.39
C ASN A 104 -13.72 34.09 -13.22
N ASN A 105 -13.55 34.55 -11.97
CA ASN A 105 -13.94 33.76 -10.80
C ASN A 105 -15.32 34.17 -10.27
N TYR A 106 -16.01 33.26 -9.59
CA TYR A 106 -17.40 33.40 -9.16
C TYR A 106 -17.60 33.04 -7.70
N TYR A 107 -18.51 33.73 -7.00
CA TYR A 107 -18.97 33.30 -5.68
C TYR A 107 -20.46 33.58 -5.46
N ALA A 108 -21.10 32.72 -4.67
CA ALA A 108 -22.52 32.85 -4.32
C ALA A 108 -22.74 33.96 -3.27
N ALA A 109 -23.79 34.76 -3.45
CA ALA A 109 -24.10 35.89 -2.58
C ALA A 109 -24.40 35.42 -1.16
N GLY A 110 -23.83 36.11 -0.17
CA GLY A 110 -23.95 35.74 1.25
C GLY A 110 -22.94 34.69 1.73
N THR A 111 -22.11 34.10 0.86
CA THR A 111 -20.98 33.25 1.30
C THR A 111 -19.81 34.06 1.88
N ALA A 112 -19.63 35.31 1.43
CA ALA A 112 -18.67 36.27 1.95
C ALA A 112 -19.10 37.72 1.60
N PRO A 113 -18.49 38.78 2.19
CA PRO A 113 -18.78 40.18 1.88
C PRO A 113 -18.27 40.68 0.51
N SER A 114 -17.21 40.04 -0.01
CA SER A 114 -16.54 40.38 -1.28
C SER A 114 -15.80 39.17 -1.84
N GLY A 115 -15.45 39.17 -3.13
CA GLY A 115 -14.76 38.06 -3.79
C GLY A 115 -13.32 37.85 -3.30
N ILE A 116 -12.64 38.93 -2.94
CA ILE A 116 -11.37 38.93 -2.18
C ILE A 116 -11.55 39.82 -0.95
N TYR A 117 -10.99 39.45 0.20
CA TYR A 117 -11.02 40.31 1.39
C TYR A 117 -10.47 41.72 1.11
N GLY A 118 -11.18 42.75 1.58
CA GLY A 118 -10.76 44.15 1.47
C GLY A 118 -10.78 44.77 0.06
N VAL A 119 -11.03 43.98 -0.99
CA VAL A 119 -11.11 44.45 -2.39
C VAL A 119 -12.57 44.44 -2.82
N ALA A 120 -13.07 45.57 -3.34
CA ALA A 120 -14.40 45.63 -3.93
C ALA A 120 -14.47 44.82 -5.23
N ASP A 121 -15.63 44.20 -5.51
CA ASP A 121 -15.92 43.44 -6.74
C ASP A 121 -15.95 44.36 -7.98
N ALA A 122 -14.77 44.76 -8.46
CA ALA A 122 -14.61 45.70 -9.56
C ALA A 122 -14.69 45.01 -10.93
N GLU A 123 -15.65 45.46 -11.73
CA GLU A 123 -15.80 45.26 -13.20
C GLU A 123 -15.12 44.00 -13.77
N GLY A 124 -15.69 42.82 -13.44
CA GLY A 124 -15.55 41.59 -14.22
C GLY A 124 -14.44 40.61 -13.82
N LYS A 125 -13.49 40.97 -12.95
CA LYS A 125 -12.41 40.03 -12.54
C LYS A 125 -12.91 38.90 -11.63
N ILE A 126 -13.74 39.25 -10.65
CA ILE A 126 -14.48 38.32 -9.79
C ILE A 126 -15.93 38.80 -9.71
N LYS A 127 -16.88 37.88 -9.85
CA LYS A 127 -18.30 38.17 -10.09
C LYS A 127 -19.16 37.56 -8.98
N SER A 128 -19.91 38.39 -8.26
CA SER A 128 -20.90 37.96 -7.26
C SER A 128 -22.22 37.56 -7.93
N ALA A 129 -22.56 36.27 -7.84
CA ALA A 129 -23.89 35.65 -8.02
C ALA A 129 -24.76 35.91 -9.27
N SER A 130 -24.49 36.87 -10.16
CA SER A 130 -25.38 37.20 -11.30
C SER A 130 -25.46 36.13 -12.39
N ASN A 131 -24.51 35.20 -12.41
CA ASN A 131 -24.36 34.14 -13.42
C ASN A 131 -24.39 32.72 -12.79
N ILE A 132 -24.82 32.59 -11.53
CA ILE A 132 -25.05 31.28 -10.91
C ILE A 132 -26.51 30.90 -11.14
N ILE A 133 -26.74 29.78 -11.80
CA ILE A 133 -28.08 29.34 -12.20
C ILE A 133 -28.61 28.38 -11.13
N VAL A 134 -29.65 28.81 -10.42
CA VAL A 134 -30.33 28.03 -9.35
C VAL A 134 -31.84 27.91 -9.56
N THR A 135 -32.38 28.52 -10.62
CA THR A 135 -33.80 28.43 -11.00
C THR A 135 -33.99 28.42 -12.50
N LYS A 136 -35.15 27.94 -12.95
CA LYS A 136 -35.65 28.05 -14.33
C LYS A 136 -35.55 29.48 -14.88
N GLN A 137 -35.85 30.50 -14.07
CA GLN A 137 -35.77 31.89 -14.53
C GLN A 137 -34.33 32.31 -14.81
N ASN A 138 -33.36 31.97 -13.94
CA ASN A 138 -31.95 32.28 -14.20
C ASN A 138 -31.44 31.59 -15.47
N MET A 139 -31.96 30.40 -15.79
CA MET A 139 -31.62 29.66 -17.01
C MET A 139 -32.24 30.29 -18.26
N ILE A 140 -33.44 30.86 -18.15
CA ILE A 140 -34.08 31.71 -19.17
C ILE A 140 -33.28 33.00 -19.36
N ASP A 141 -32.93 33.71 -18.29
CA ASP A 141 -32.18 34.96 -18.32
C ASP A 141 -30.79 34.77 -18.97
N PHE A 142 -30.10 33.67 -18.63
CA PHE A 142 -28.82 33.29 -19.23
C PHE A 142 -28.96 33.02 -20.74
N ARG A 143 -29.92 32.17 -21.14
CA ARG A 143 -30.21 31.87 -22.55
C ARG A 143 -30.49 33.14 -23.35
N ASP A 144 -31.34 34.01 -22.83
CA ASP A 144 -31.79 35.20 -23.56
C ASP A 144 -30.67 36.24 -23.68
N ARG A 145 -29.72 36.29 -22.75
CA ARG A 145 -28.48 37.08 -22.87
C ARG A 145 -27.55 36.53 -23.96
N VAL A 146 -27.28 35.23 -23.98
CA VAL A 146 -26.48 34.58 -25.04
C VAL A 146 -27.14 34.81 -26.41
N ASN A 147 -28.44 34.59 -26.53
CA ASN A 147 -29.20 34.80 -27.77
C ASN A 147 -29.32 36.28 -28.18
N SER A 148 -29.00 37.23 -27.28
CA SER A 148 -28.97 38.68 -27.56
C SER A 148 -27.57 39.22 -27.91
N GLY A 149 -26.51 38.39 -27.84
CA GLY A 149 -25.15 38.77 -28.22
C GLY A 149 -24.07 38.63 -27.14
N GLU A 150 -24.42 38.28 -25.89
CA GLU A 150 -23.44 37.98 -24.84
C GLU A 150 -22.87 36.56 -25.04
N TYR A 151 -22.04 36.37 -26.07
CA TYR A 151 -21.59 35.03 -26.51
C TYR A 151 -20.51 34.38 -25.61
N ASP A 152 -19.77 35.19 -24.86
CA ASP A 152 -18.65 34.82 -23.99
C ASP A 152 -19.03 34.73 -22.49
N ILE A 153 -20.31 34.86 -22.17
CA ILE A 153 -20.81 34.78 -20.79
C ILE A 153 -20.67 33.36 -20.21
N ASP A 154 -19.81 33.17 -19.21
CA ASP A 154 -19.80 31.92 -18.43
C ASP A 154 -20.96 31.87 -17.43
N ALA A 155 -21.40 30.65 -17.13
CA ALA A 155 -22.34 30.35 -16.06
C ALA A 155 -22.01 29.01 -15.38
N VAL A 156 -22.48 28.86 -14.15
CA VAL A 156 -22.35 27.63 -13.35
C VAL A 156 -23.68 27.28 -12.71
N LEU A 157 -24.04 25.99 -12.70
CA LEU A 157 -25.20 25.52 -11.94
C LEU A 157 -24.88 25.50 -10.43
N GLY A 158 -25.73 26.14 -9.64
CA GLY A 158 -25.68 26.09 -8.17
C GLY A 158 -26.71 25.14 -7.55
N ALA A 159 -27.58 24.55 -8.38
CA ALA A 159 -28.60 23.56 -8.01
C ALA A 159 -29.04 22.76 -9.25
N ASP A 160 -29.78 21.67 -9.04
CA ASP A 160 -30.54 21.02 -10.12
C ASP A 160 -31.67 21.97 -10.58
N VAL A 161 -31.95 22.02 -11.88
CA VAL A 161 -32.92 22.94 -12.51
C VAL A 161 -33.93 22.16 -13.34
N ASP A 162 -35.21 22.34 -13.06
CA ASP A 162 -36.29 21.89 -13.96
C ASP A 162 -36.69 23.03 -14.91
N LEU A 163 -36.74 22.73 -16.20
CA LEU A 163 -37.25 23.62 -17.24
C LEU A 163 -38.79 23.53 -17.35
N GLU A 164 -39.42 22.55 -16.73
CA GLU A 164 -40.86 22.26 -16.74
C GLU A 164 -41.43 22.19 -18.18
N GLY A 165 -40.65 21.66 -19.12
CA GLY A 165 -40.96 21.72 -20.54
C GLY A 165 -42.03 20.73 -20.99
N ASP A 166 -42.93 21.19 -21.85
CA ASP A 166 -44.02 20.41 -22.42
C ASP A 166 -44.40 20.92 -23.83
N ALA A 167 -45.46 20.36 -24.43
CA ALA A 167 -45.94 20.73 -25.76
C ALA A 167 -46.34 22.21 -25.92
N THR A 168 -46.64 22.91 -24.83
CA THR A 168 -46.90 24.36 -24.74
C THR A 168 -45.72 25.17 -24.21
N HIS A 169 -44.79 24.54 -23.48
CA HIS A 169 -43.59 25.14 -22.89
C HIS A 169 -42.31 24.56 -23.51
N GLN A 170 -42.14 24.73 -24.83
CA GLN A 170 -40.96 24.21 -25.52
C GLN A 170 -39.70 25.04 -25.22
N TRP A 171 -38.53 24.39 -25.23
CA TRP A 171 -37.24 25.06 -25.06
C TRP A 171 -36.78 25.75 -26.35
N THR A 172 -36.32 26.99 -26.23
CA THR A 172 -35.49 27.64 -27.26
C THR A 172 -34.02 27.38 -26.90
N PRO A 173 -33.17 26.89 -27.83
CA PRO A 173 -31.76 26.62 -27.53
C PRO A 173 -30.98 27.85 -27.04
N ILE A 174 -29.91 27.61 -26.27
CA ILE A 174 -28.85 28.61 -26.01
C ILE A 174 -27.95 28.70 -27.24
N ALA A 175 -27.62 29.91 -27.69
CA ALA A 175 -27.02 30.16 -29.00
C ALA A 175 -27.85 29.52 -30.14
N ASN A 176 -29.13 29.91 -30.23
CA ASN A 176 -30.06 29.39 -31.24
C ASN A 176 -29.76 29.96 -32.63
N THR A 177 -29.39 29.08 -33.58
CA THR A 177 -29.07 29.43 -34.97
C THR A 177 -30.23 29.12 -35.93
N ASP A 178 -31.32 29.88 -35.82
CA ASP A 178 -32.48 29.72 -36.71
C ASP A 178 -32.09 29.90 -38.19
N GLY A 179 -32.61 29.03 -39.06
CA GLY A 179 -32.51 29.17 -40.52
C GLY A 179 -31.09 29.10 -41.11
N GLY A 180 -30.13 28.51 -40.40
CA GLY A 180 -28.73 28.39 -40.87
C GLY A 180 -27.91 29.67 -40.74
N ASN A 181 -28.38 30.65 -39.96
CA ASN A 181 -27.65 31.87 -39.65
C ASN A 181 -26.68 31.66 -38.46
N TYR A 182 -25.44 31.26 -38.74
CA TYR A 182 -24.39 30.99 -37.75
C TYR A 182 -23.80 32.25 -37.05
N SER A 183 -24.59 33.32 -36.89
CA SER A 183 -24.14 34.56 -36.22
C SER A 183 -24.40 34.59 -34.71
N THR A 184 -25.24 33.67 -34.20
CA THR A 184 -25.41 33.36 -32.78
C THR A 184 -24.57 32.13 -32.42
N HIS A 185 -23.69 32.24 -31.42
CA HIS A 185 -22.78 31.14 -31.05
C HIS A 185 -22.36 31.26 -29.58
N TYR A 186 -22.06 30.14 -28.93
CA TYR A 186 -21.52 30.14 -27.56
C TYR A 186 -20.00 29.93 -27.54
N ILE A 187 -19.29 30.83 -26.85
CA ILE A 187 -17.83 30.80 -26.63
C ILE A 187 -17.42 30.96 -25.14
N GLY A 188 -18.40 31.01 -24.22
CA GLY A 188 -18.15 31.00 -22.77
C GLY A 188 -18.08 29.58 -22.18
N THR A 189 -17.90 29.50 -20.87
CA THR A 189 -17.90 28.25 -20.10
C THR A 189 -19.27 28.01 -19.43
N PHE A 190 -19.93 26.90 -19.72
CA PHE A 190 -21.07 26.42 -18.94
C PHE A 190 -20.67 25.21 -18.10
N ASP A 191 -20.55 25.38 -16.80
CA ASP A 191 -20.22 24.30 -15.86
C ASP A 191 -21.49 23.78 -15.17
N GLY A 192 -21.85 22.54 -15.47
CA GLY A 192 -22.92 21.83 -14.81
C GLY A 192 -22.63 21.50 -13.35
N ASN A 193 -21.37 21.50 -12.89
CA ASN A 193 -20.97 21.26 -11.49
C ASN A 193 -21.48 19.91 -10.91
N GLY A 194 -21.84 18.96 -11.78
CA GLY A 194 -22.49 17.70 -11.44
C GLY A 194 -24.00 17.80 -11.16
N HIS A 195 -24.63 18.94 -11.44
CA HIS A 195 -26.07 19.14 -11.37
C HIS A 195 -26.80 18.69 -12.64
N THR A 196 -28.12 18.51 -12.50
CA THR A 196 -29.02 18.10 -13.57
C THR A 196 -29.90 19.24 -14.06
N ILE A 197 -29.97 19.42 -15.37
CA ILE A 197 -31.06 20.12 -16.05
C ILE A 197 -32.11 19.08 -16.46
N SER A 198 -33.36 19.33 -16.10
CA SER A 198 -34.49 18.43 -16.35
C SER A 198 -35.63 19.15 -17.07
N GLY A 199 -36.60 18.38 -17.59
CA GLY A 199 -37.73 18.94 -18.31
C GLY A 199 -37.38 19.59 -19.65
N LEU A 200 -36.27 19.24 -20.30
CA LEU A 200 -36.00 19.72 -21.67
C LEU A 200 -37.08 19.16 -22.61
N TYR A 201 -37.77 20.02 -23.37
CA TYR A 201 -38.78 19.59 -24.32
C TYR A 201 -38.69 20.36 -25.64
N MET A 202 -38.65 19.65 -26.78
CA MET A 202 -38.72 20.25 -28.12
C MET A 202 -39.55 19.39 -29.09
N ASP A 203 -40.36 20.02 -29.93
CA ASP A 203 -41.17 19.36 -30.97
C ASP A 203 -41.24 20.17 -32.29
N ASP A 204 -40.11 20.77 -32.71
CA ASP A 204 -39.98 21.48 -33.99
C ASP A 204 -38.98 20.78 -34.94
N ALA A 205 -39.53 20.24 -36.02
CA ALA A 205 -38.79 19.55 -37.07
C ALA A 205 -37.73 20.41 -37.79
N ASN A 206 -37.79 21.74 -37.73
CA ASN A 206 -36.87 22.63 -38.45
C ASN A 206 -35.68 23.10 -37.60
N SER A 207 -35.64 22.71 -36.32
CA SER A 207 -34.74 23.30 -35.33
C SER A 207 -33.34 22.64 -35.26
N PHE A 208 -32.39 23.41 -34.74
CA PHE A 208 -31.17 22.88 -34.11
C PHE A 208 -31.55 22.45 -32.68
N ALA A 209 -31.93 21.18 -32.49
CA ALA A 209 -32.55 20.74 -31.24
C ALA A 209 -31.53 20.22 -30.23
N GLY A 210 -31.44 20.93 -29.11
CA GLY A 210 -30.59 20.65 -27.96
C GLY A 210 -30.75 21.70 -26.88
N LEU A 211 -30.11 21.48 -25.72
CA LEU A 211 -30.01 22.54 -24.72
C LEU A 211 -29.27 23.77 -25.29
N PHE A 212 -28.19 23.51 -26.03
CA PHE A 212 -27.44 24.47 -26.84
C PHE A 212 -27.59 24.18 -28.34
N GLY A 213 -27.74 25.24 -29.15
CA GLY A 213 -27.73 25.18 -30.60
C GLY A 213 -26.30 25.06 -31.13
N TYR A 214 -25.54 26.15 -31.06
CA TYR A 214 -24.23 26.27 -31.68
C TYR A 214 -23.11 26.64 -30.69
N LEU A 215 -22.25 25.67 -30.37
CA LEU A 215 -20.98 25.85 -29.64
C LEU A 215 -19.85 26.07 -30.65
N THR A 216 -18.93 27.01 -30.38
CA THR A 216 -17.76 27.25 -31.23
C THR A 216 -16.49 27.44 -30.41
N THR A 217 -15.37 27.73 -31.08
CA THR A 217 -14.04 27.71 -30.47
C THR A 217 -13.89 28.68 -29.30
N GLY A 218 -13.36 28.18 -28.19
CA GLY A 218 -13.35 28.84 -26.88
C GLY A 218 -14.49 28.40 -25.96
N GLY A 219 -15.63 27.99 -26.54
CA GLY A 219 -16.78 27.50 -25.79
C GLY A 219 -16.56 26.14 -25.15
N VAL A 220 -16.96 26.00 -23.88
CA VAL A 220 -16.82 24.78 -23.10
C VAL A 220 -18.14 24.49 -22.38
N ILE A 221 -18.64 23.25 -22.49
CA ILE A 221 -19.78 22.76 -21.71
C ILE A 221 -19.29 21.52 -20.95
N LYS A 222 -19.27 21.60 -19.61
CA LYS A 222 -18.63 20.57 -18.76
C LYS A 222 -19.52 20.11 -17.61
N ASN A 223 -19.29 18.88 -17.13
CA ASN A 223 -19.85 18.33 -15.88
C ASN A 223 -21.39 18.38 -15.75
N LEU A 224 -22.13 18.28 -16.87
CA LEU A 224 -23.56 18.56 -16.93
C LEU A 224 -24.39 17.31 -17.22
N THR A 225 -25.45 17.07 -16.44
CA THR A 225 -26.50 16.10 -16.78
C THR A 225 -27.71 16.81 -17.40
N VAL A 226 -28.27 16.29 -18.49
CA VAL A 226 -29.50 16.83 -19.12
C VAL A 226 -30.52 15.71 -19.32
N SER A 227 -31.80 15.97 -19.04
CA SER A 227 -32.90 15.00 -19.17
C SER A 227 -34.16 15.64 -19.78
N GLY A 228 -34.88 14.89 -20.62
CA GLY A 228 -36.02 15.42 -21.37
C GLY A 228 -36.40 14.62 -22.63
N GLU A 229 -37.04 15.29 -23.58
CA GLU A 229 -37.57 14.69 -24.82
C GLU A 229 -37.52 15.67 -26.01
N ILE A 230 -36.79 15.30 -27.07
CA ILE A 230 -36.76 15.99 -28.36
C ILE A 230 -37.52 15.10 -29.37
N LYS A 231 -38.81 15.40 -29.57
CA LYS A 231 -39.74 14.55 -30.36
C LYS A 231 -39.60 14.70 -31.87
N LYS A 232 -39.17 15.87 -32.32
CA LYS A 232 -38.88 16.17 -33.72
C LYS A 232 -37.73 17.16 -33.77
N CYS A 233 -36.77 16.89 -34.63
CA CYS A 233 -35.70 17.81 -34.97
C CYS A 233 -35.19 17.53 -36.40
N THR A 234 -34.44 18.48 -36.95
CA THR A 234 -33.61 18.23 -38.14
C THR A 234 -32.20 17.84 -37.72
N TYR A 235 -31.55 18.65 -36.89
CA TYR A 235 -30.33 18.29 -36.18
C TYR A 235 -30.67 18.02 -34.71
N GLY A 236 -30.17 16.92 -34.15
CA GLY A 236 -30.44 16.54 -32.76
C GLY A 236 -29.16 16.33 -31.97
N GLY A 237 -29.01 17.04 -30.85
CA GLY A 237 -27.93 16.86 -29.88
C GLY A 237 -28.40 17.26 -28.50
N GLY A 238 -28.68 16.28 -27.62
CA GLY A 238 -29.43 16.48 -26.37
C GLY A 238 -28.84 17.57 -25.46
N ILE A 239 -27.52 17.74 -25.51
CA ILE A 239 -26.81 18.84 -24.84
C ILE A 239 -26.37 19.90 -25.85
N VAL A 240 -25.71 19.51 -26.96
CA VAL A 240 -25.18 20.45 -27.97
C VAL A 240 -25.55 20.00 -29.38
N THR A 241 -26.28 20.83 -30.13
CA THR A 241 -26.67 20.43 -31.49
C THR A 241 -25.47 20.43 -32.44
N PHE A 242 -24.68 21.51 -32.45
CA PHE A 242 -23.52 21.67 -33.33
C PHE A 242 -22.34 22.24 -32.56
N ASN A 243 -21.19 21.58 -32.66
CA ASN A 243 -19.94 21.96 -32.03
C ASN A 243 -18.87 22.22 -33.10
N TYR A 244 -18.33 23.44 -33.15
CA TYR A 244 -17.33 23.92 -34.11
C TYR A 244 -16.01 24.31 -33.41
N GLY A 245 -15.28 23.32 -32.93
CA GLY A 245 -14.01 23.49 -32.22
C GLY A 245 -14.14 23.93 -30.76
N GLY A 246 -15.32 23.79 -30.14
CA GLY A 246 -15.52 23.89 -28.69
C GLY A 246 -15.45 22.51 -28.01
N THR A 247 -15.57 22.48 -26.68
CA THR A 247 -15.42 21.25 -25.87
C THR A 247 -16.72 20.87 -25.17
N VAL A 248 -17.10 19.59 -25.25
CA VAL A 248 -18.16 18.99 -24.42
C VAL A 248 -17.55 17.84 -23.62
N ILE A 249 -17.47 17.97 -22.29
CA ILE A 249 -16.66 17.07 -21.44
C ILE A 249 -17.35 16.66 -20.13
N ASN A 250 -17.28 15.36 -19.78
CA ASN A 250 -17.92 14.78 -18.59
C ASN A 250 -19.44 15.04 -18.52
N CYS A 251 -20.12 15.06 -19.67
CA CYS A 251 -21.56 15.38 -19.76
C CYS A 251 -22.42 14.14 -19.99
N VAL A 252 -23.62 14.10 -19.40
CA VAL A 252 -24.51 12.93 -19.39
C VAL A 252 -25.87 13.27 -19.98
N ASN A 253 -26.26 12.57 -21.05
CA ASN A 253 -27.56 12.75 -21.70
C ASN A 253 -28.57 11.66 -21.30
N TYR A 254 -29.72 12.07 -20.80
CA TYR A 254 -30.94 11.27 -20.64
C TYR A 254 -32.08 11.75 -21.56
N VAL A 255 -31.82 12.68 -22.49
CA VAL A 255 -32.82 13.17 -23.45
C VAL A 255 -33.06 12.12 -24.54
N ASN A 256 -34.30 11.67 -24.71
CA ASN A 256 -34.69 10.88 -25.89
C ASN A 256 -34.77 11.81 -27.12
N ILE A 257 -34.24 11.38 -28.26
CA ILE A 257 -34.13 12.22 -29.47
C ILE A 257 -34.70 11.48 -30.68
N THR A 258 -35.63 12.12 -31.39
CA THR A 258 -36.18 11.63 -32.67
C THR A 258 -35.97 12.68 -33.76
N SER A 259 -34.97 12.46 -34.61
CA SER A 259 -34.84 13.20 -35.87
C SER A 259 -35.83 12.68 -36.90
N VAL A 260 -36.38 13.61 -37.68
CA VAL A 260 -37.39 13.34 -38.73
C VAL A 260 -36.93 13.74 -40.12
N SER A 261 -35.65 14.13 -40.29
CA SER A 261 -35.12 14.70 -41.53
C SER A 261 -34.07 13.80 -42.19
N GLY A 262 -34.16 13.67 -43.51
CA GLY A 262 -33.39 12.71 -44.32
C GLY A 262 -31.99 13.14 -44.76
N GLU A 263 -31.52 14.32 -44.37
CA GLU A 263 -30.24 14.88 -44.86
C GLU A 263 -29.24 15.16 -43.72
N TYR A 264 -29.64 14.93 -42.46
CA TYR A 264 -29.00 15.51 -41.28
C TYR A 264 -28.80 14.51 -40.13
N TRP A 265 -28.13 14.96 -39.06
CA TRP A 265 -27.46 14.10 -38.09
C TRP A 265 -28.08 14.20 -36.69
N ALA A 266 -28.15 13.06 -35.98
CA ALA A 266 -28.61 12.95 -34.60
C ALA A 266 -27.56 12.25 -33.73
N GLY A 267 -27.20 12.85 -32.59
CA GLY A 267 -26.34 12.27 -31.57
C GLY A 267 -26.92 12.49 -30.17
N GLY A 268 -26.77 11.54 -29.26
CA GLY A 268 -27.33 11.69 -27.91
C GLY A 268 -26.79 12.88 -27.13
N VAL A 269 -25.48 13.12 -27.17
CA VAL A 269 -24.84 14.25 -26.48
C VAL A 269 -24.58 15.41 -27.44
N VAL A 270 -24.00 15.11 -28.62
CA VAL A 270 -23.63 16.12 -29.62
C VAL A 270 -24.15 15.75 -31.02
N GLY A 271 -24.91 16.62 -31.69
CA GLY A 271 -25.42 16.33 -33.04
C GLY A 271 -24.32 16.28 -34.10
N SER A 272 -23.41 17.25 -34.08
CA SER A 272 -22.21 17.29 -34.95
C SER A 272 -21.00 17.89 -34.25
N VAL A 273 -19.83 17.26 -34.39
CA VAL A 273 -18.51 17.78 -34.00
C VAL A 273 -17.69 18.10 -35.25
N LYS A 274 -17.16 19.32 -35.35
CA LYS A 274 -16.20 19.73 -36.38
C LYS A 274 -15.06 20.53 -35.78
N ASN A 275 -13.88 20.53 -36.42
CA ASN A 275 -12.79 21.44 -36.04
C ASN A 275 -12.98 22.83 -36.67
N ASN A 276 -12.33 23.84 -36.09
CA ASN A 276 -12.20 25.16 -36.70
C ASN A 276 -10.78 25.33 -37.25
N ALA A 277 -10.63 25.27 -38.57
CA ALA A 277 -9.33 25.31 -39.25
C ALA A 277 -8.51 26.61 -39.05
N ASN A 278 -9.09 27.65 -38.44
CA ASN A 278 -8.45 28.96 -38.24
C ASN A 278 -7.83 29.16 -36.85
N VAL A 279 -7.86 28.15 -35.97
CA VAL A 279 -7.44 28.30 -34.56
C VAL A 279 -6.28 27.35 -34.24
N ALA A 280 -5.35 27.82 -33.39
CA ALA A 280 -4.21 27.04 -32.91
C ALA A 280 -4.63 25.93 -31.93
N SER A 281 -3.70 25.00 -31.67
CA SER A 281 -3.93 23.77 -30.91
C SER A 281 -4.68 23.95 -29.58
N GLY A 282 -5.64 23.05 -29.33
CA GLY A 282 -6.41 22.94 -28.11
C GLY A 282 -7.30 21.68 -28.14
N VAL A 283 -7.73 21.23 -26.96
CA VAL A 283 -8.68 20.11 -26.80
C VAL A 283 -10.07 20.54 -27.28
N PHE A 284 -10.79 19.68 -28.01
CA PHE A 284 -12.17 19.95 -28.45
C PHE A 284 -13.01 18.67 -28.64
N GLY A 285 -14.26 18.82 -29.09
CA GLY A 285 -15.13 17.69 -29.44
C GLY A 285 -15.92 17.12 -28.25
N ALA A 286 -16.07 15.79 -28.20
CA ALA A 286 -16.86 15.07 -27.17
C ALA A 286 -15.96 14.12 -26.36
N ILE A 287 -15.91 14.33 -25.04
CA ILE A 287 -14.90 13.72 -24.16
C ILE A 287 -15.56 13.19 -22.87
N ASN A 288 -15.34 11.91 -22.54
CA ASN A 288 -15.91 11.24 -21.35
C ASN A 288 -17.46 11.29 -21.26
N CYS A 289 -18.15 11.59 -22.36
CA CYS A 289 -19.59 11.84 -22.36
C CYS A 289 -20.40 10.55 -22.40
N VAL A 290 -21.53 10.51 -21.67
CA VAL A 290 -22.38 9.32 -21.55
C VAL A 290 -23.78 9.59 -22.11
N ASN A 291 -24.32 8.65 -22.88
CA ASN A 291 -25.72 8.67 -23.31
C ASN A 291 -26.53 7.51 -22.72
N TYR A 292 -27.68 7.83 -22.13
CA TYR A 292 -28.74 6.92 -21.72
C TYR A 292 -30.06 7.11 -22.51
N GLY A 293 -30.22 8.24 -23.21
CA GLY A 293 -31.42 8.52 -23.99
C GLY A 293 -31.52 7.67 -25.27
N ASN A 294 -32.71 7.26 -25.67
CA ASN A 294 -32.91 6.55 -26.92
C ASN A 294 -32.83 7.53 -28.10
N ILE A 295 -32.01 7.22 -29.10
CA ILE A 295 -31.73 8.09 -30.25
C ILE A 295 -32.28 7.42 -31.52
N GLN A 296 -33.10 8.16 -32.27
CA GLN A 296 -33.73 7.72 -33.50
C GLN A 296 -33.51 8.74 -34.62
N GLY A 297 -33.19 8.27 -35.83
CA GLY A 297 -33.13 9.12 -37.03
C GLY A 297 -33.06 8.32 -38.34
N PRO A 298 -33.38 8.94 -39.50
CA PRO A 298 -33.52 8.22 -40.76
C PRO A 298 -32.31 8.35 -41.72
N TYR A 299 -31.21 9.01 -41.29
CA TYR A 299 -30.03 9.24 -42.15
C TYR A 299 -28.68 8.98 -41.46
N CYS A 300 -28.38 9.69 -40.36
CA CYS A 300 -27.10 9.55 -39.66
C CYS A 300 -27.31 9.64 -38.14
N VAL A 301 -27.09 8.53 -37.44
CA VAL A 301 -27.44 8.38 -36.02
C VAL A 301 -26.25 7.82 -35.23
N GLY A 302 -25.88 8.52 -34.15
CA GLY A 302 -24.89 8.05 -33.18
C GLY A 302 -25.46 8.03 -31.76
N GLY A 303 -25.08 7.06 -30.94
CA GLY A 303 -25.49 7.08 -29.53
C GLY A 303 -24.96 8.28 -28.76
N VAL A 304 -23.75 8.79 -29.08
CA VAL A 304 -23.16 9.97 -28.44
C VAL A 304 -22.98 11.13 -29.42
N VAL A 305 -22.45 10.88 -30.62
CA VAL A 305 -22.15 11.90 -31.64
C VAL A 305 -22.76 11.54 -33.00
N GLY A 306 -23.59 12.40 -33.59
CA GLY A 306 -24.20 12.11 -34.90
C GLY A 306 -23.18 12.08 -36.04
N TYR A 307 -22.41 13.17 -36.17
CA TYR A 307 -21.45 13.37 -37.26
C TYR A 307 -20.15 14.00 -36.74
N ALA A 308 -18.99 13.50 -37.18
CA ALA A 308 -17.67 13.98 -36.77
C ALA A 308 -16.78 14.29 -37.98
N LYS A 309 -16.14 15.47 -38.02
CA LYS A 309 -15.27 15.85 -39.15
C LYS A 309 -14.09 16.74 -38.77
N ILE A 310 -12.92 16.43 -39.33
CA ILE A 310 -11.77 17.33 -39.41
C ILE A 310 -11.64 17.79 -40.87
N ASP A 311 -11.65 19.10 -41.07
CA ASP A 311 -11.63 19.78 -42.37
C ASP A 311 -10.22 20.25 -42.80
N SER A 312 -9.23 20.22 -41.90
CA SER A 312 -7.84 20.60 -42.19
C SER A 312 -6.90 20.06 -41.13
N TYR A 313 -5.89 19.27 -41.52
CA TYR A 313 -4.77 18.94 -40.64
C TYR A 313 -3.70 20.02 -40.70
N SER A 314 -3.77 20.98 -39.76
CA SER A 314 -2.54 21.70 -39.38
C SER A 314 -1.59 20.68 -38.73
N ALA A 315 -0.28 20.87 -38.81
CA ALA A 315 0.71 19.88 -38.37
C ALA A 315 0.87 19.75 -36.84
N TYR A 316 -0.22 19.92 -36.09
CA TYR A 316 -0.33 19.80 -34.64
C TYR A 316 -1.45 18.81 -34.31
N ASN A 317 -1.09 17.73 -33.63
CA ASN A 317 -2.01 16.67 -33.23
C ASN A 317 -3.01 17.21 -32.17
N PRO A 318 -4.34 17.17 -32.42
CA PRO A 318 -5.33 17.63 -31.45
C PRO A 318 -5.67 16.53 -30.44
N ASP A 319 -5.41 16.79 -29.15
CA ASP A 319 -5.81 15.89 -28.07
C ASP A 319 -7.34 15.88 -27.90
N GLY A 320 -7.97 14.77 -28.29
CA GLY A 320 -9.41 14.52 -28.13
C GLY A 320 -10.29 15.13 -29.23
N ILE A 321 -11.14 14.29 -29.85
CA ILE A 321 -12.23 14.72 -30.77
C ILE A 321 -13.49 13.87 -30.54
N ILE A 322 -13.38 12.54 -30.45
CA ILE A 322 -14.31 11.68 -29.69
C ILE A 322 -13.47 10.74 -28.83
N THR A 323 -13.56 10.85 -27.51
CA THR A 323 -12.84 9.93 -26.61
C THR A 323 -13.56 9.66 -25.29
N GLY A 324 -13.33 8.49 -24.67
CA GLY A 324 -13.88 8.11 -23.36
C GLY A 324 -15.42 7.99 -23.29
N CYS A 325 -16.11 8.02 -24.44
CA CYS A 325 -17.55 8.18 -24.50
C CYS A 325 -18.30 6.83 -24.40
N VAL A 326 -19.43 6.81 -23.69
CA VAL A 326 -20.21 5.58 -23.44
C VAL A 326 -21.67 5.75 -23.87
N ASN A 327 -22.25 4.72 -24.50
CA ASN A 327 -23.67 4.67 -24.81
C ASN A 327 -24.36 3.47 -24.15
N TYR A 328 -25.45 3.73 -23.44
CA TYR A 328 -26.41 2.76 -22.91
C TYR A 328 -27.80 2.87 -23.58
N GLY A 329 -28.10 4.01 -24.21
CA GLY A 329 -29.38 4.24 -24.89
C GLY A 329 -29.53 3.43 -26.17
N THR A 330 -30.75 3.10 -26.56
CA THR A 330 -31.00 2.41 -27.85
C THR A 330 -30.71 3.36 -29.00
N VAL A 331 -29.85 2.96 -29.94
CA VAL A 331 -29.64 3.70 -31.20
C VAL A 331 -30.47 3.02 -32.28
N SER A 332 -31.27 3.79 -33.02
CA SER A 332 -32.23 3.23 -33.96
C SER A 332 -32.44 4.08 -35.20
N GLY A 333 -32.90 3.45 -36.27
CA GLY A 333 -33.27 4.18 -37.47
C GLY A 333 -33.86 3.30 -38.57
N GLU A 334 -34.64 3.93 -39.43
CA GLU A 334 -35.18 3.35 -40.66
C GLU A 334 -34.74 4.25 -41.81
N GLY A 335 -34.02 3.68 -42.78
CA GLY A 335 -33.54 4.42 -43.95
C GLY A 335 -34.70 4.87 -44.84
N ILE A 336 -34.48 5.93 -45.61
CA ILE A 336 -35.47 6.46 -46.55
C ILE A 336 -35.35 5.75 -47.90
N ASP A 337 -36.50 5.40 -48.52
CA ASP A 337 -36.53 4.91 -49.90
C ASP A 337 -36.38 6.07 -50.89
N TYR A 338 -35.14 6.37 -51.28
CA TYR A 338 -34.83 7.48 -52.20
C TYR A 338 -35.36 7.27 -53.63
N SER A 339 -35.81 6.06 -54.02
CA SER A 339 -36.48 5.86 -55.31
C SER A 339 -37.81 6.62 -55.45
N LEU A 340 -38.38 7.05 -54.32
CA LEU A 340 -39.61 7.83 -54.24
C LEU A 340 -39.35 9.35 -54.21
N SER A 341 -38.09 9.78 -54.17
CA SER A 341 -37.70 11.19 -54.21
C SER A 341 -37.73 11.75 -55.64
N SER A 342 -37.99 13.06 -55.79
CA SER A 342 -38.04 13.74 -57.09
C SER A 342 -36.67 14.16 -57.64
N GLU A 343 -35.63 14.08 -56.80
CA GLU A 343 -34.28 14.54 -57.13
C GLU A 343 -33.43 13.41 -57.72
N PRO A 344 -32.48 13.71 -58.62
CA PRO A 344 -31.61 12.69 -59.21
C PRO A 344 -30.66 12.12 -58.14
N VAL A 345 -30.85 10.85 -57.80
CA VAL A 345 -29.95 10.09 -56.91
C VAL A 345 -28.57 9.94 -57.56
N ASP A 346 -27.60 10.74 -57.13
CA ASP A 346 -26.20 10.59 -57.55
C ASP A 346 -25.58 9.37 -56.85
N SER A 347 -24.81 8.58 -57.59
CA SER A 347 -24.62 7.14 -57.33
C SER A 347 -23.64 6.79 -56.20
N VAL A 348 -23.24 7.77 -55.38
CA VAL A 348 -22.13 7.65 -54.41
C VAL A 348 -22.37 8.35 -53.06
N THR A 349 -23.54 8.96 -52.81
CA THR A 349 -23.73 9.89 -51.67
C THR A 349 -24.85 9.55 -50.68
N SER A 350 -25.77 8.63 -50.99
CA SER A 350 -26.94 8.28 -50.15
C SER A 350 -26.73 7.01 -49.28
N MET A 351 -25.66 6.99 -48.48
CA MET A 351 -25.48 5.95 -47.44
C MET A 351 -26.25 6.30 -46.16
N PHE A 352 -26.89 5.30 -45.57
CA PHE A 352 -27.53 5.35 -44.25
C PHE A 352 -26.53 4.90 -43.17
N TRP A 353 -26.33 5.69 -42.12
CA TRP A 353 -25.30 5.47 -41.09
C TRP A 353 -25.90 5.35 -39.68
N ILE A 354 -25.69 4.21 -39.02
CA ILE A 354 -25.99 4.04 -37.58
C ILE A 354 -24.74 3.53 -36.84
N GLY A 355 -24.35 4.22 -35.77
CA GLY A 355 -23.28 3.77 -34.88
C GLY A 355 -23.64 3.86 -33.40
N GLY A 356 -23.17 2.91 -32.59
CA GLY A 356 -23.44 2.91 -31.15
C GLY A 356 -22.85 4.11 -30.41
N ILE A 357 -21.77 4.71 -30.93
CA ILE A 357 -21.16 5.95 -30.40
C ILE A 357 -21.21 7.07 -31.43
N VAL A 358 -20.71 6.82 -32.65
CA VAL A 358 -20.60 7.84 -33.71
C VAL A 358 -21.35 7.38 -34.97
N GLY A 359 -22.21 8.21 -35.54
CA GLY A 359 -22.83 7.90 -36.84
C GLY A 359 -21.77 7.82 -37.96
N PHE A 360 -21.28 8.97 -38.42
CA PHE A 360 -20.23 9.05 -39.44
C PHE A 360 -19.03 9.85 -38.95
N ALA A 361 -17.80 9.43 -39.29
CA ALA A 361 -16.57 10.10 -38.90
C ALA A 361 -15.57 10.35 -40.05
N ARG A 362 -14.94 11.53 -40.00
CA ARG A 362 -13.61 11.85 -40.55
C ARG A 362 -12.76 12.42 -39.40
N ALA A 363 -12.60 11.63 -38.35
CA ALA A 363 -11.97 11.98 -37.07
C ALA A 363 -11.53 10.71 -36.34
N PRO A 364 -10.55 10.77 -35.43
CA PRO A 364 -10.20 9.63 -34.57
C PRO A 364 -11.26 9.41 -33.48
N ILE A 365 -11.45 8.14 -33.10
CA ILE A 365 -12.36 7.70 -32.03
C ILE A 365 -11.58 6.77 -31.10
N SER A 366 -11.55 7.05 -29.80
CA SER A 366 -10.80 6.23 -28.85
C SER A 366 -11.46 5.99 -27.48
N TYR A 367 -11.17 4.87 -26.82
CA TYR A 367 -11.64 4.59 -25.45
C TYR A 367 -13.18 4.65 -25.27
N CYS A 368 -13.94 4.36 -26.34
CA CYS A 368 -15.40 4.48 -26.36
C CYS A 368 -16.11 3.12 -26.25
N VAL A 369 -17.28 3.08 -25.61
CA VAL A 369 -18.02 1.83 -25.36
C VAL A 369 -19.51 1.93 -25.62
N ASN A 370 -20.02 1.06 -26.49
CA ASN A 370 -21.45 0.88 -26.69
C ASN A 370 -21.97 -0.34 -25.94
N ASN A 371 -22.84 -0.11 -24.96
CA ASN A 371 -23.66 -1.10 -24.27
C ASN A 371 -25.13 -1.07 -24.76
N GLY A 372 -25.56 0.01 -25.42
CA GLY A 372 -26.91 0.18 -25.94
C GLY A 372 -27.18 -0.66 -27.20
N SER A 373 -28.39 -1.19 -27.35
CA SER A 373 -28.75 -1.97 -28.55
C SER A 373 -28.86 -1.07 -29.79
N ILE A 374 -28.47 -1.61 -30.94
CA ILE A 374 -28.52 -0.92 -32.23
C ILE A 374 -29.57 -1.60 -33.12
N ASN A 375 -30.60 -0.85 -33.53
CA ASN A 375 -31.74 -1.36 -34.31
C ASN A 375 -31.87 -0.63 -35.65
N ALA A 376 -31.38 -1.25 -36.72
CA ALA A 376 -31.39 -0.68 -38.07
C ALA A 376 -32.45 -1.34 -38.96
N THR A 377 -33.19 -0.53 -39.73
CA THR A 377 -34.02 -1.00 -40.84
C THR A 377 -33.48 -0.41 -42.14
N GLY A 378 -32.81 -1.24 -42.94
CA GLY A 378 -32.16 -0.83 -44.19
C GLY A 378 -33.05 -1.09 -45.41
N VAL A 379 -33.28 -0.05 -46.22
CA VAL A 379 -33.95 -0.12 -47.53
C VAL A 379 -33.02 0.23 -48.70
N TRP A 380 -31.89 0.89 -48.40
CA TRP A 380 -30.88 1.40 -49.34
C TRP A 380 -29.48 1.09 -48.77
N GLN A 381 -28.41 1.57 -49.42
CA GLN A 381 -27.03 1.39 -48.94
C GLN A 381 -26.90 1.76 -47.44
N THR A 382 -26.58 0.78 -46.61
CA THR A 382 -26.67 0.90 -45.14
C THR A 382 -25.35 0.47 -44.50
N SER A 383 -24.88 1.23 -43.51
CA SER A 383 -23.71 0.91 -42.70
C SER A 383 -24.08 0.96 -41.23
N VAL A 384 -23.75 -0.09 -40.48
CA VAL A 384 -24.08 -0.24 -39.06
C VAL A 384 -22.84 -0.70 -38.30
N GLY A 385 -22.43 0.03 -37.27
CA GLY A 385 -21.26 -0.31 -36.45
C GLY A 385 -21.53 -0.22 -34.95
N GLY A 386 -21.05 -1.20 -34.18
CA GLY A 386 -21.17 -1.18 -32.72
C GLY A 386 -20.58 0.07 -32.07
N ILE A 387 -19.49 0.62 -32.65
CA ILE A 387 -18.93 1.92 -32.27
C ILE A 387 -19.27 2.99 -33.31
N VAL A 388 -18.99 2.72 -34.60
CA VAL A 388 -19.07 3.74 -35.65
C VAL A 388 -19.56 3.19 -36.99
N ALA A 389 -20.51 3.85 -37.65
CA ALA A 389 -21.04 3.32 -38.91
C ALA A 389 -19.99 3.33 -40.03
N GLN A 390 -19.22 4.43 -40.14
CA GLN A 390 -18.12 4.56 -41.10
C GLN A 390 -17.08 5.57 -40.60
N VAL A 391 -15.80 5.24 -40.79
CA VAL A 391 -14.68 6.19 -40.70
C VAL A 391 -14.07 6.31 -42.09
N LYS A 392 -14.03 7.53 -42.65
CA LYS A 392 -13.44 7.83 -43.96
C LYS A 392 -12.11 8.59 -43.83
N ARG A 393 -11.11 8.23 -44.67
CA ARG A 393 -9.82 8.95 -44.80
C ARG A 393 -10.03 10.39 -45.31
N HIS A 394 -9.04 11.26 -45.12
CA HIS A 394 -9.01 12.56 -45.80
C HIS A 394 -8.88 12.36 -47.33
N ASP A 395 -9.43 13.28 -48.13
CA ASP A 395 -9.44 13.16 -49.60
C ASP A 395 -8.15 13.72 -50.26
N ASP A 396 -7.23 14.26 -49.45
CA ASP A 396 -5.90 14.77 -49.86
C ASP A 396 -4.78 13.84 -49.39
N ASN A 397 -3.58 13.93 -49.98
CA ASN A 397 -2.38 13.14 -49.66
C ASN A 397 -1.80 13.44 -48.26
N VAL A 398 -2.52 13.03 -47.22
CA VAL A 398 -2.16 13.10 -45.80
C VAL A 398 -1.98 11.66 -45.27
N PRO A 399 -1.07 11.40 -44.31
CA PRO A 399 -0.92 10.08 -43.69
C PRO A 399 -2.22 9.54 -43.06
N SER A 400 -2.24 8.24 -42.78
CA SER A 400 -3.41 7.44 -42.42
C SER A 400 -3.91 7.63 -40.96
N ASP A 401 -3.75 8.82 -40.41
CA ASP A 401 -3.70 9.11 -38.96
C ASP A 401 -5.08 9.11 -38.24
N PHE A 402 -6.18 8.77 -38.93
CA PHE A 402 -7.47 8.51 -38.27
C PHE A 402 -7.58 7.03 -37.90
N SER A 403 -7.90 6.76 -36.63
CA SER A 403 -8.12 5.40 -36.13
C SER A 403 -9.41 5.28 -35.32
N THR A 404 -9.96 4.05 -35.27
CA THR A 404 -10.83 3.62 -34.17
C THR A 404 -9.99 2.75 -33.25
N ALA A 405 -9.67 3.22 -32.05
CA ALA A 405 -8.68 2.62 -31.17
C ALA A 405 -9.23 2.35 -29.76
N CYS A 406 -8.94 1.20 -29.15
CA CYS A 406 -9.30 0.95 -27.75
C CYS A 406 -10.83 1.08 -27.47
N CYS A 407 -11.69 0.54 -28.34
CA CYS A 407 -13.16 0.66 -28.22
C CYS A 407 -13.88 -0.69 -28.06
N VAL A 408 -15.04 -0.70 -27.40
CA VAL A 408 -15.80 -1.92 -27.06
C VAL A 408 -17.25 -1.85 -27.48
N ASN A 409 -17.75 -2.89 -28.15
CA ASN A 409 -19.20 -3.08 -28.33
C ASN A 409 -19.73 -4.28 -27.55
N ASN A 410 -20.56 -4.03 -26.55
CA ASN A 410 -21.37 -5.02 -25.85
C ASN A 410 -22.85 -4.96 -26.30
N GLY A 411 -23.26 -3.89 -26.98
CA GLY A 411 -24.62 -3.71 -27.48
C GLY A 411 -24.94 -4.64 -28.64
N ASN A 412 -26.04 -5.40 -28.53
CA ASN A 412 -26.53 -6.23 -29.64
C ASN A 412 -26.91 -5.37 -30.86
N ILE A 413 -26.56 -5.84 -32.05
CA ILE A 413 -26.83 -5.18 -33.33
C ILE A 413 -27.89 -6.01 -34.08
N SER A 414 -29.04 -5.42 -34.35
CA SER A 414 -30.14 -6.03 -35.11
C SER A 414 -30.41 -5.23 -36.38
N VAL A 415 -30.33 -5.87 -37.54
CA VAL A 415 -30.53 -5.23 -38.85
C VAL A 415 -31.59 -5.96 -39.66
N THR A 416 -32.68 -5.28 -39.99
CA THR A 416 -33.72 -5.80 -40.89
C THR A 416 -33.52 -5.21 -42.29
N VAL A 417 -33.26 -6.05 -43.28
CA VAL A 417 -33.14 -5.64 -44.69
C VAL A 417 -34.51 -5.72 -45.35
N LYS A 418 -35.02 -4.57 -45.78
CA LYS A 418 -36.29 -4.40 -46.50
C LYS A 418 -36.05 -4.25 -48.00
N LYS A 419 -37.12 -4.42 -48.77
CA LYS A 419 -37.14 -4.32 -50.22
C LYS A 419 -37.02 -2.86 -50.72
N ASP A 420 -36.12 -2.62 -51.67
CA ASP A 420 -36.07 -1.44 -52.55
C ASP A 420 -37.19 -1.47 -53.62
N SER A 421 -37.84 -0.33 -53.87
CA SER A 421 -38.87 -0.17 -54.90
C SER A 421 -38.30 -0.09 -56.33
N ALA A 422 -37.04 0.32 -56.52
CA ALA A 422 -36.41 0.53 -57.83
C ALA A 422 -35.73 -0.70 -58.45
N GLY A 423 -35.32 -1.69 -57.65
CA GLY A 423 -34.60 -2.87 -58.14
C GLY A 423 -33.11 -2.61 -58.44
N VAL A 424 -32.49 -1.71 -57.66
CA VAL A 424 -31.06 -1.41 -57.70
C VAL A 424 -30.30 -2.36 -56.76
N GLN A 425 -29.01 -2.57 -57.00
CA GLN A 425 -28.14 -3.37 -56.14
C GLN A 425 -27.62 -2.53 -54.96
N HIS A 426 -27.92 -2.97 -53.74
CA HIS A 426 -27.50 -2.30 -52.50
C HIS A 426 -26.55 -3.15 -51.66
N TYR A 427 -25.77 -2.46 -50.83
CA TYR A 427 -24.85 -3.07 -49.85
C TYR A 427 -25.31 -2.72 -48.43
N THR A 428 -25.40 -3.72 -47.57
CA THR A 428 -25.63 -3.56 -46.12
C THR A 428 -24.39 -4.06 -45.37
N MET A 429 -23.66 -3.14 -44.75
CA MET A 429 -22.35 -3.38 -44.12
C MET A 429 -22.50 -3.33 -42.60
N ILE A 430 -22.33 -4.46 -41.91
CA ILE A 430 -22.65 -4.62 -40.49
C ILE A 430 -21.39 -5.08 -39.75
N GLY A 431 -20.91 -4.29 -38.78
CA GLY A 431 -19.69 -4.61 -38.04
C GLY A 431 -19.84 -4.46 -36.52
N GLY A 432 -19.25 -5.39 -35.78
CA GLY A 432 -19.25 -5.34 -34.31
C GLY A 432 -18.57 -4.10 -33.73
N ILE A 433 -17.61 -3.51 -34.45
CA ILE A 433 -17.01 -2.20 -34.13
C ILE A 433 -17.36 -1.18 -35.21
N ILE A 434 -17.11 -1.51 -36.48
CA ILE A 434 -17.24 -0.57 -37.60
C ILE A 434 -18.02 -1.15 -38.79
N GLY A 435 -19.04 -0.45 -39.27
CA GLY A 435 -19.82 -0.89 -40.44
C GLY A 435 -18.97 -0.91 -41.72
N LYS A 436 -18.44 0.26 -42.10
CA LYS A 436 -17.55 0.44 -43.25
C LYS A 436 -16.21 1.05 -42.82
N GLN A 437 -15.16 0.26 -42.96
CA GLN A 437 -13.79 0.63 -42.60
C GLN A 437 -13.03 1.17 -43.81
N GLU A 438 -12.55 2.41 -43.68
CA GLU A 438 -11.54 2.99 -44.58
C GLU A 438 -10.26 3.38 -43.83
N SER A 439 -10.23 3.21 -42.51
CA SER A 439 -9.20 3.70 -41.58
C SER A 439 -8.49 2.57 -40.82
N LEU A 440 -7.49 2.91 -40.00
CA LEU A 440 -6.99 1.98 -38.98
C LEU A 440 -8.11 1.64 -37.99
N VAL A 441 -8.20 0.36 -37.62
CA VAL A 441 -8.98 -0.11 -36.47
C VAL A 441 -8.06 -0.96 -35.62
N GLU A 442 -7.90 -0.60 -34.35
CA GLU A 442 -6.97 -1.32 -33.48
C GLU A 442 -7.40 -1.43 -32.02
N ASN A 443 -6.93 -2.46 -31.33
CA ASN A 443 -7.18 -2.65 -29.91
C ASN A 443 -8.69 -2.62 -29.55
N CYS A 444 -9.58 -3.12 -30.43
CA CYS A 444 -11.04 -3.05 -30.24
C CYS A 444 -11.66 -4.44 -30.09
N TYR A 445 -12.77 -4.56 -29.36
CA TYR A 445 -13.46 -5.85 -29.23
C TYR A 445 -14.99 -5.80 -29.21
N ASN A 446 -15.60 -6.81 -29.82
CA ASN A 446 -17.05 -7.01 -29.85
C ASN A 446 -17.46 -8.23 -29.01
N THR A 447 -18.43 -8.03 -28.13
CA THR A 447 -19.16 -9.09 -27.40
C THR A 447 -20.65 -9.12 -27.75
N GLY A 448 -21.20 -8.02 -28.28
CA GLY A 448 -22.60 -7.93 -28.70
C GLY A 448 -22.93 -8.86 -29.87
N ALA A 449 -24.07 -9.55 -29.81
CA ALA A 449 -24.53 -10.40 -30.91
C ALA A 449 -24.97 -9.55 -32.11
N ILE A 450 -24.67 -10.04 -33.32
CA ILE A 450 -25.05 -9.38 -34.58
C ILE A 450 -26.04 -10.27 -35.32
N VAL A 451 -27.25 -9.76 -35.57
CA VAL A 451 -28.35 -10.49 -36.20
C VAL A 451 -28.90 -9.71 -37.39
N GLN A 452 -28.91 -10.33 -38.56
CA GLN A 452 -29.54 -9.80 -39.76
C GLN A 452 -30.69 -10.68 -40.25
N THR A 453 -31.83 -10.05 -40.51
CA THR A 453 -33.08 -10.66 -41.00
C THR A 453 -33.56 -9.94 -42.28
N GLY A 454 -34.49 -10.51 -43.04
CA GLY A 454 -35.03 -9.84 -44.24
C GLY A 454 -36.05 -10.64 -45.06
N ASP A 455 -36.75 -9.95 -45.96
CA ASP A 455 -37.79 -10.53 -46.82
C ASP A 455 -37.21 -11.40 -47.97
N ASN A 456 -37.94 -12.46 -48.34
CA ASN A 456 -37.53 -13.42 -49.38
C ASN A 456 -37.86 -12.94 -50.81
N ILE A 457 -36.84 -12.58 -51.62
CA ILE A 457 -37.02 -12.21 -53.03
C ILE A 457 -35.91 -12.77 -53.94
N ALA A 458 -36.24 -13.83 -54.70
CA ALA A 458 -35.32 -14.52 -55.60
C ALA A 458 -35.09 -13.82 -56.96
N SER A 459 -34.82 -12.51 -57.00
CA SER A 459 -34.63 -11.78 -58.28
C SER A 459 -33.63 -10.61 -58.33
N TYR A 460 -33.05 -10.16 -57.22
CA TYR A 460 -32.03 -9.10 -57.22
C TYR A 460 -30.95 -9.36 -56.16
N ASP A 461 -29.68 -9.24 -56.56
CA ASP A 461 -28.51 -9.44 -55.70
C ASP A 461 -28.33 -8.24 -54.74
N ASN A 462 -29.01 -8.25 -53.59
CA ASN A 462 -28.59 -7.46 -52.44
C ASN A 462 -27.42 -8.16 -51.73
N TYR A 463 -26.36 -7.41 -51.41
CA TYR A 463 -25.20 -7.90 -50.68
C TYR A 463 -25.26 -7.45 -49.21
N VAL A 464 -25.21 -8.40 -48.30
CA VAL A 464 -25.07 -8.15 -46.86
C VAL A 464 -23.69 -8.64 -46.44
N THR A 465 -22.94 -7.84 -45.69
CA THR A 465 -21.62 -8.23 -45.18
C THR A 465 -21.57 -8.03 -43.68
N ILE A 466 -21.34 -9.12 -42.94
CA ILE A 466 -21.34 -9.18 -41.48
C ILE A 466 -19.93 -9.50 -41.01
N GLY A 467 -19.32 -8.58 -40.27
CA GLY A 467 -18.02 -8.77 -39.63
C GLY A 467 -18.11 -8.68 -38.12
N GLY A 468 -17.54 -9.63 -37.39
CA GLY A 468 -17.48 -9.54 -35.93
C GLY A 468 -16.72 -8.32 -35.41
N VAL A 469 -15.86 -7.69 -36.23
CA VAL A 469 -15.24 -6.38 -35.95
C VAL A 469 -15.57 -5.36 -37.04
N SER A 470 -15.41 -5.71 -38.32
CA SER A 470 -15.48 -4.78 -39.46
C SER A 470 -16.40 -5.30 -40.57
N GLY A 471 -17.49 -4.60 -40.89
CA GLY A 471 -18.50 -5.08 -41.84
C GLY A 471 -18.02 -5.11 -43.30
N TYR A 472 -17.27 -4.10 -43.73
CA TYR A 472 -16.68 -3.99 -45.08
C TYR A 472 -15.41 -3.14 -45.06
N ILE A 473 -14.36 -3.59 -45.74
CA ILE A 473 -13.04 -2.93 -45.80
C ILE A 473 -12.77 -2.47 -47.23
N ALA A 474 -12.66 -1.15 -47.43
CA ALA A 474 -12.85 -0.54 -48.75
C ALA A 474 -11.58 -0.24 -49.57
N ASN A 475 -10.46 0.05 -48.92
CA ASN A 475 -9.28 0.68 -49.55
C ASN A 475 -7.99 -0.12 -49.31
N GLU A 476 -7.04 0.00 -50.22
CA GLU A 476 -5.70 -0.60 -50.08
C GLU A 476 -4.97 0.01 -48.87
N GLU A 477 -4.02 -0.75 -48.29
CA GLU A 477 -3.27 -0.38 -47.08
C GLU A 477 -4.12 -0.24 -45.79
N THR A 478 -5.41 -0.56 -45.83
CA THR A 478 -6.26 -0.54 -44.61
C THR A 478 -5.83 -1.67 -43.66
N THR A 479 -5.73 -1.34 -42.37
CA THR A 479 -5.20 -2.24 -41.34
C THR A 479 -6.21 -2.49 -40.22
N LEU A 480 -6.33 -3.75 -39.79
CA LEU A 480 -7.07 -4.21 -38.63
C LEU A 480 -6.09 -4.93 -37.68
N ARG A 481 -5.85 -4.39 -36.49
CA ARG A 481 -4.77 -4.83 -35.58
C ARG A 481 -5.27 -5.11 -34.16
N ASN A 482 -4.86 -6.21 -33.54
CA ASN A 482 -5.10 -6.48 -32.12
C ASN A 482 -6.58 -6.35 -31.72
N CYS A 483 -7.49 -6.93 -32.51
CA CYS A 483 -8.93 -6.87 -32.26
C CYS A 483 -9.53 -8.26 -32.05
N TYR A 484 -10.66 -8.36 -31.33
CA TYR A 484 -11.37 -9.65 -31.22
C TYR A 484 -12.89 -9.59 -31.32
N ASN A 485 -13.50 -10.72 -31.67
CA ASN A 485 -14.94 -10.95 -31.58
C ASN A 485 -15.29 -12.19 -30.74
N VAL A 486 -16.22 -12.03 -29.81
CA VAL A 486 -16.90 -13.14 -29.09
C VAL A 486 -18.42 -13.08 -29.22
N GLY A 487 -18.96 -12.10 -29.95
CA GLY A 487 -20.39 -11.99 -30.25
C GLY A 487 -20.81 -12.96 -31.36
N THR A 488 -21.94 -13.65 -31.16
CA THR A 488 -22.54 -14.54 -32.15
C THR A 488 -22.95 -13.77 -33.41
N LEU A 489 -22.69 -14.31 -34.59
CA LEU A 489 -23.04 -13.70 -35.88
C LEU A 489 -24.12 -14.53 -36.59
N ILE A 490 -25.26 -13.92 -36.90
CA ILE A 490 -26.40 -14.56 -37.55
C ILE A 490 -26.82 -13.72 -38.76
N GLY A 491 -26.89 -14.34 -39.93
CA GLY A 491 -27.44 -13.72 -41.14
C GLY A 491 -28.33 -14.70 -41.88
N GLU A 492 -29.59 -14.33 -42.10
CA GLU A 492 -30.58 -15.18 -42.75
C GLU A 492 -30.53 -15.04 -44.28
N ASP A 493 -30.08 -16.10 -44.99
CA ASP A 493 -30.19 -16.17 -46.45
C ASP A 493 -31.64 -16.42 -46.90
N GLY A 494 -32.39 -15.32 -46.98
CA GLY A 494 -33.69 -15.24 -47.64
C GLY A 494 -33.61 -15.12 -49.17
N ASN A 495 -32.65 -15.78 -49.83
CA ASN A 495 -32.17 -15.49 -51.19
C ASN A 495 -31.37 -14.16 -51.29
N ASN A 496 -30.69 -13.77 -50.21
CA ASN A 496 -29.80 -12.59 -50.17
C ASN A 496 -28.34 -13.05 -50.13
N LYS A 497 -27.42 -12.32 -50.77
CA LYS A 497 -25.99 -12.66 -50.72
C LYS A 497 -25.37 -12.16 -49.42
N VAL A 498 -25.59 -12.92 -48.35
CA VAL A 498 -25.01 -12.68 -47.03
C VAL A 498 -23.62 -13.30 -46.95
N ASN A 499 -22.60 -12.49 -46.65
CA ASN A 499 -21.26 -12.94 -46.28
C ASN A 499 -21.05 -12.69 -44.78
N VAL A 500 -20.56 -13.70 -44.05
CA VAL A 500 -20.36 -13.63 -42.59
C VAL A 500 -18.95 -14.09 -42.24
N ASP A 501 -18.17 -13.22 -41.61
CA ASP A 501 -16.79 -13.48 -41.18
C ASP A 501 -16.63 -13.06 -39.70
N PRO A 502 -16.03 -13.88 -38.83
CA PRO A 502 -15.82 -13.55 -37.42
C PRO A 502 -15.04 -12.25 -37.14
N LEU A 503 -14.33 -11.69 -38.13
CA LEU A 503 -13.57 -10.45 -38.01
C LEU A 503 -13.97 -9.40 -39.07
N ARG A 504 -14.03 -9.78 -40.36
CA ARG A 504 -14.08 -8.84 -41.50
C ARG A 504 -15.02 -9.27 -42.64
N GLY A 505 -16.25 -8.74 -42.63
CA GLY A 505 -17.36 -9.24 -43.46
C GLY A 505 -17.15 -9.24 -44.98
N LEU A 506 -16.39 -8.30 -45.54
CA LEU A 506 -15.89 -8.36 -46.92
C LEU A 506 -14.71 -7.38 -47.10
N THR A 507 -13.73 -7.75 -47.92
CA THR A 507 -12.59 -6.91 -48.30
C THR A 507 -12.62 -6.62 -49.80
N ALA A 508 -12.52 -5.35 -50.20
CA ALA A 508 -12.39 -4.97 -51.61
C ALA A 508 -11.04 -5.38 -52.22
N VAL A 509 -10.00 -5.45 -51.37
CA VAL A 509 -8.57 -5.51 -51.73
C VAL A 509 -7.74 -6.11 -50.58
N ASP A 510 -6.45 -6.36 -50.83
CA ASP A 510 -5.51 -6.87 -49.83
C ASP A 510 -5.48 -6.00 -48.56
N THR A 511 -5.90 -6.61 -47.44
CA THR A 511 -6.08 -5.96 -46.14
C THR A 511 -5.11 -6.57 -45.13
N ILE A 512 -4.38 -5.72 -44.40
CA ILE A 512 -3.48 -6.16 -43.33
C ILE A 512 -4.32 -6.48 -42.09
N VAL A 513 -4.37 -7.76 -41.70
CA VAL A 513 -4.98 -8.23 -40.45
C VAL A 513 -3.88 -8.84 -39.58
N THR A 514 -3.67 -8.30 -38.38
CA THR A 514 -2.57 -8.71 -37.47
C THR A 514 -3.07 -8.86 -36.04
N GLY A 515 -2.65 -9.93 -35.36
CA GLY A 515 -3.02 -10.19 -33.95
C GLY A 515 -4.53 -10.19 -33.69
N CYS A 516 -5.37 -10.62 -34.65
CA CYS A 516 -6.82 -10.59 -34.49
C CYS A 516 -7.40 -11.99 -34.29
N HIS A 517 -8.33 -12.12 -33.33
CA HIS A 517 -8.79 -13.41 -32.80
C HIS A 517 -10.32 -13.45 -32.66
N TYR A 518 -10.92 -14.63 -32.62
CA TYR A 518 -12.36 -14.75 -32.36
C TYR A 518 -12.72 -16.08 -31.71
N LEU A 519 -13.81 -16.10 -30.95
CA LEU A 519 -14.28 -17.32 -30.29
C LEU A 519 -14.78 -18.31 -31.35
N ALA A 520 -14.25 -19.54 -31.29
CA ALA A 520 -14.49 -20.60 -32.26
C ALA A 520 -15.98 -20.96 -32.48
N GLU A 521 -16.85 -20.66 -31.52
CA GLU A 521 -18.30 -20.90 -31.60
C GLU A 521 -19.08 -19.77 -32.33
N THR A 522 -18.39 -18.74 -32.84
CA THR A 522 -19.07 -17.58 -33.48
C THR A 522 -19.46 -17.78 -34.94
N THR A 523 -18.66 -18.50 -35.75
CA THR A 523 -19.05 -19.13 -37.05
C THR A 523 -18.14 -20.33 -37.38
N ASP A 524 -18.55 -21.16 -38.34
CA ASP A 524 -17.80 -22.35 -38.81
C ASP A 524 -16.51 -22.08 -39.63
N THR A 525 -16.18 -20.82 -39.97
CA THR A 525 -15.12 -20.56 -40.99
C THR A 525 -14.22 -19.36 -40.70
N GLY A 526 -12.91 -19.60 -40.61
CA GLY A 526 -11.87 -18.57 -40.69
C GLY A 526 -10.49 -19.06 -40.22
N THR A 527 -9.57 -18.12 -40.00
CA THR A 527 -8.26 -18.35 -39.36
C THR A 527 -8.07 -17.36 -38.21
N GLY A 528 -7.59 -17.81 -37.04
CA GLY A 528 -7.58 -17.00 -35.81
C GLY A 528 -8.67 -17.35 -34.79
N ALA A 529 -9.38 -18.48 -35.01
CA ALA A 529 -10.27 -19.05 -34.01
C ALA A 529 -9.47 -19.48 -32.77
N LEU A 530 -9.94 -19.08 -31.59
CA LEU A 530 -9.49 -19.54 -30.28
C LEU A 530 -10.69 -20.17 -29.56
N THR A 531 -10.49 -21.24 -28.78
CA THR A 531 -11.53 -21.74 -27.86
C THR A 531 -11.65 -20.83 -26.64
N GLU A 532 -12.69 -21.00 -25.83
CA GLU A 532 -12.83 -20.25 -24.57
C GLU A 532 -11.64 -20.47 -23.62
N ALA A 533 -11.01 -21.65 -23.65
CA ALA A 533 -9.80 -21.95 -22.89
C ALA A 533 -8.57 -21.24 -23.47
N ASP A 534 -8.45 -21.16 -24.80
CA ASP A 534 -7.36 -20.45 -25.47
C ASP A 534 -7.46 -18.92 -25.28
N PHE A 535 -8.67 -18.38 -25.15
CA PHE A 535 -8.92 -16.97 -24.82
C PHE A 535 -8.41 -16.58 -23.43
N ALA A 536 -8.29 -17.54 -22.51
CA ALA A 536 -7.78 -17.29 -21.15
C ALA A 536 -6.26 -17.23 -21.07
N ILE A 537 -5.54 -17.64 -22.13
CA ILE A 537 -4.08 -17.68 -22.18
C ILE A 537 -3.56 -16.38 -22.82
N GLN A 538 -3.02 -15.49 -21.98
CA GLN A 538 -2.47 -14.19 -22.42
C GLN A 538 -1.47 -14.32 -23.58
N ASN A 539 -0.65 -15.37 -23.57
CA ASN A 539 0.44 -15.57 -24.54
C ASN A 539 -0.06 -16.02 -25.93
N ASN A 540 -1.36 -16.31 -26.11
CA ASN A 540 -1.97 -16.54 -27.42
C ASN A 540 -2.19 -15.24 -28.22
N PHE A 541 -2.06 -14.08 -27.56
CA PHE A 541 -2.28 -12.74 -28.12
C PHE A 541 -0.94 -12.03 -28.40
N ASP A 542 -0.10 -12.65 -29.23
CA ASP A 542 1.22 -12.10 -29.59
C ASP A 542 1.09 -10.70 -30.24
N GLY A 543 1.99 -9.79 -29.87
CA GLY A 543 1.98 -8.39 -30.28
C GLY A 543 0.97 -7.48 -29.56
N TRP A 544 0.30 -7.94 -28.49
CA TRP A 544 -0.62 -7.13 -27.68
C TRP A 544 0.08 -6.47 -26.49
N ASP A 545 -0.16 -5.17 -26.27
CA ASP A 545 0.38 -4.42 -25.13
C ASP A 545 -0.48 -4.64 -23.86
N PHE A 546 -0.22 -5.74 -23.16
CA PHE A 546 -0.81 -6.04 -21.84
C PHE A 546 -0.20 -5.22 -20.68
N ASP A 547 0.73 -4.31 -20.99
CA ASP A 547 1.33 -3.40 -20.02
C ASP A 547 0.56 -2.09 -19.88
N LYS A 548 -0.15 -1.67 -20.93
CA LYS A 548 -0.76 -0.33 -21.04
C LYS A 548 -2.13 -0.30 -21.73
N VAL A 549 -2.47 -1.31 -22.54
CA VAL A 549 -3.66 -1.29 -23.40
C VAL A 549 -4.64 -2.40 -23.06
N TRP A 550 -4.14 -3.57 -22.64
CA TRP A 550 -4.95 -4.74 -22.33
C TRP A 550 -4.68 -5.28 -20.92
N ILE A 551 -5.68 -5.93 -20.33
CA ILE A 551 -5.59 -6.74 -19.11
C ILE A 551 -6.36 -8.04 -19.32
N MET A 552 -5.99 -9.14 -18.66
CA MET A 552 -6.84 -10.33 -18.65
C MET A 552 -7.90 -10.19 -17.57
N LYS A 553 -9.17 -10.42 -17.92
CA LYS A 553 -10.32 -10.39 -16.99
C LYS A 553 -11.34 -11.46 -17.40
N ASN A 554 -11.81 -12.24 -16.43
CA ASN A 554 -12.79 -13.32 -16.65
C ASN A 554 -12.40 -14.29 -17.79
N GLY A 555 -11.12 -14.60 -17.93
CA GLY A 555 -10.62 -15.51 -18.99
C GLY A 555 -10.59 -14.92 -20.39
N ARG A 556 -10.65 -13.59 -20.57
CA ARG A 556 -10.54 -12.92 -21.87
C ARG A 556 -9.72 -11.63 -21.78
N PRO A 557 -9.09 -11.13 -22.85
CA PRO A 557 -8.53 -9.78 -22.86
C PRO A 557 -9.63 -8.72 -22.69
N ASN A 558 -9.35 -7.68 -21.92
CA ASN A 558 -10.22 -6.53 -21.70
C ASN A 558 -9.37 -5.26 -21.71
N LEU A 559 -9.95 -4.10 -22.02
CA LEU A 559 -9.15 -2.89 -22.18
C LEU A 559 -8.73 -2.31 -20.83
N PHE A 560 -7.48 -1.88 -20.79
CA PHE A 560 -6.84 -1.21 -19.66
C PHE A 560 -7.55 0.13 -19.38
N GLY A 561 -7.71 0.47 -18.09
CA GLY A 561 -8.36 1.71 -17.67
C GLY A 561 -9.84 1.81 -18.05
N GLY A 562 -10.55 0.67 -18.05
CA GLY A 562 -11.98 0.56 -18.37
C GLY A 562 -12.89 1.44 -17.50
N PHE A 563 -13.09 2.67 -17.97
CA PHE A 563 -14.20 3.60 -17.73
C PHE A 563 -14.12 4.45 -16.46
N VAL A 564 -14.44 5.73 -16.66
CA VAL A 564 -14.70 6.71 -15.59
C VAL A 564 -15.79 6.14 -14.67
N LYS A 565 -15.43 5.86 -13.40
CA LYS A 565 -16.42 5.57 -12.36
C LYS A 565 -17.28 6.81 -12.14
N TYR A 566 -18.50 6.79 -12.68
CA TYR A 566 -19.51 7.77 -12.34
C TYR A 566 -20.03 7.51 -10.93
N TYR A 567 -19.74 8.44 -10.03
CA TYR A 567 -20.44 8.55 -8.75
C TYR A 567 -21.73 9.31 -8.99
N ASP A 568 -22.83 8.81 -8.42
CA ASP A 568 -24.09 9.53 -8.47
C ASP A 568 -24.06 10.78 -7.56
N LYS A 569 -25.15 11.54 -7.53
CA LYS A 569 -25.27 12.74 -6.68
C LYS A 569 -25.17 12.49 -5.17
N ASN A 570 -25.13 11.23 -4.73
CA ASN A 570 -24.98 10.82 -3.33
C ASN A 570 -23.60 10.21 -3.04
N GLY A 571 -22.72 10.06 -4.04
CA GLY A 571 -21.42 9.40 -3.90
C GLY A 571 -21.47 7.88 -3.99
N ALA A 572 -22.56 7.28 -4.49
CA ALA A 572 -22.64 5.83 -4.66
C ALA A 572 -21.95 5.36 -5.94
N GLU A 573 -21.21 4.26 -5.88
CA GLU A 573 -20.75 3.53 -7.07
C GLU A 573 -21.93 2.78 -7.72
N THR A 574 -22.17 3.01 -9.01
CA THR A 574 -23.06 2.16 -9.81
C THR A 574 -22.26 1.28 -10.76
N SER A 575 -21.60 0.24 -10.24
CA SER A 575 -21.31 -0.94 -11.05
C SER A 575 -22.64 -1.63 -11.37
N TYR A 576 -22.86 -2.06 -12.62
CA TYR A 576 -24.20 -2.52 -13.00
C TYR A 576 -24.24 -3.59 -14.11
N GLU A 577 -24.54 -4.82 -13.70
CA GLU A 577 -25.16 -5.86 -14.53
C GLU A 577 -26.59 -6.14 -14.00
N GLN A 578 -27.55 -6.46 -14.89
CA GLN A 578 -29.00 -6.54 -14.61
C GLN A 578 -29.42 -7.89 -13.95
N PRO A 579 -30.56 -7.98 -13.20
CA PRO A 579 -31.78 -7.17 -13.41
C PRO A 579 -32.47 -6.52 -12.20
N ARG A 580 -33.25 -5.47 -12.50
CA ARG A 580 -34.29 -4.90 -11.62
C ARG A 580 -35.32 -5.95 -11.16
N THR A 581 -35.94 -5.71 -10.00
CA THR A 581 -37.39 -5.89 -9.85
C THR A 581 -37.98 -4.81 -8.95
N VAL A 582 -39.15 -4.28 -9.30
CA VAL A 582 -39.92 -3.37 -8.45
C VAL A 582 -41.05 -4.16 -7.81
N LEU A 583 -41.04 -4.28 -6.48
CA LEU A 583 -42.23 -4.58 -5.67
C LEU A 583 -42.22 -3.75 -4.39
N SER A 584 -43.42 -3.54 -3.84
CA SER A 584 -43.70 -2.59 -2.76
C SER A 584 -43.44 -3.14 -1.35
N SER A 585 -43.76 -2.32 -0.35
CA SER A 585 -43.79 -2.69 1.07
C SER A 585 -44.65 -3.93 1.37
N ASP A 586 -44.40 -4.47 2.57
CA ASP A 586 -45.23 -5.40 3.34
C ASP A 586 -45.31 -6.84 2.82
N GLU A 587 -44.39 -7.71 3.29
CA GLU A 587 -44.81 -8.83 4.15
C GLU A 587 -43.71 -9.41 5.06
N VAL A 588 -44.15 -10.13 6.09
CA VAL A 588 -43.43 -10.50 7.33
C VAL A 588 -42.34 -11.57 7.16
N LEU A 589 -41.17 -11.35 7.76
CA LEU A 589 -40.20 -12.41 8.07
C LEU A 589 -40.66 -13.28 9.27
N PRO A 590 -40.74 -14.62 9.14
CA PRO A 590 -40.75 -15.52 10.28
C PRO A 590 -39.33 -15.65 10.85
N ALA A 591 -39.17 -15.50 12.17
CA ALA A 591 -37.86 -15.50 12.83
C ALA A 591 -37.30 -16.90 13.15
N ASN A 592 -35.98 -16.98 13.35
CA ASN A 592 -35.19 -17.77 14.32
C ASN A 592 -33.75 -17.94 13.78
N ASN A 593 -32.65 -17.63 14.48
CA ASN A 593 -32.47 -17.18 15.87
C ASN A 593 -31.51 -15.98 15.94
N LEU A 594 -31.75 -15.09 16.91
CA LEU A 594 -30.81 -14.03 17.34
C LEU A 594 -30.43 -14.25 18.82
N ASN A 595 -29.13 -14.28 19.09
CA ASN A 595 -28.47 -14.10 20.39
C ASN A 595 -27.00 -13.76 20.04
N ASN A 596 -26.32 -12.73 20.59
CA ASN A 596 -26.69 -11.76 21.61
C ASN A 596 -26.06 -10.39 21.25
N VAL A 597 -26.87 -9.33 21.17
CA VAL A 597 -26.37 -7.95 21.28
C VAL A 597 -27.38 -7.10 22.04
N ALA A 598 -27.00 -6.67 23.25
CA ALA A 598 -27.60 -5.57 23.99
C ALA A 598 -26.64 -5.15 25.12
N SER A 599 -26.43 -3.88 25.48
CA SER A 599 -26.62 -2.59 24.80
C SER A 599 -26.21 -1.50 25.79
N PHE A 600 -25.52 -0.45 25.36
CA PHE A 600 -25.44 0.89 26.00
C PHE A 600 -25.46 1.05 27.53
N GLY A 601 -24.40 1.64 28.08
CA GLY A 601 -24.40 2.23 29.42
C GLY A 601 -23.17 3.13 29.62
N ALA A 602 -23.33 4.44 29.42
CA ALA A 602 -22.30 5.42 29.77
C ALA A 602 -22.54 5.92 31.20
N ASP A 603 -21.48 6.10 31.98
CA ASP A 603 -21.52 6.97 33.16
C ASP A 603 -20.15 7.59 33.44
N TYR A 604 -20.14 8.72 34.13
CA TYR A 604 -19.00 9.66 34.14
C TYR A 604 -18.54 9.91 35.58
N ASN A 605 -17.27 9.57 35.94
CA ASN A 605 -16.41 10.28 36.90
C ASN A 605 -15.18 9.46 37.37
N GLY A 606 -14.02 10.11 37.48
CA GLY A 606 -13.20 10.01 38.71
C GLY A 606 -11.77 9.43 38.63
N TYR A 607 -10.79 10.33 38.65
CA TYR A 607 -9.45 10.22 39.29
C TYR A 607 -8.32 9.33 38.71
N TYR A 608 -7.40 10.02 38.03
CA TYR A 608 -5.93 10.07 38.24
C TYR A 608 -5.06 8.79 38.32
N GLY A 609 -4.00 8.76 37.48
CA GLY A 609 -2.86 7.83 37.55
C GLY A 609 -2.62 7.08 36.24
N ALA A 610 -2.12 7.68 35.14
CA ALA A 610 -0.77 8.25 34.93
C ALA A 610 0.35 7.19 34.77
N ASN A 611 1.02 7.22 33.60
CA ASN A 611 2.08 6.30 33.13
C ASN A 611 1.62 4.85 32.86
N GLY A 612 2.24 4.08 31.98
CA GLY A 612 3.38 4.35 31.07
C GLY A 612 3.62 3.13 30.15
N ALA A 613 4.32 3.30 29.02
CA ALA A 613 4.28 2.33 27.91
C ALA A 613 5.52 1.42 27.75
N THR A 614 5.30 0.33 26.99
CA THR A 614 6.25 -0.46 26.16
C THR A 614 7.23 -1.47 26.79
N HIS A 615 7.56 -2.50 25.99
CA HIS A 615 8.37 -3.69 26.29
C HIS A 615 9.86 -3.57 25.86
N SER A 616 10.71 -4.39 26.48
CA SER A 616 11.76 -5.26 25.87
C SER A 616 12.36 -6.07 27.06
N GLY A 617 12.61 -7.38 27.06
CA GLY A 617 13.27 -8.29 26.10
C GLY A 617 14.59 -8.76 26.76
N TRP A 618 15.00 -10.04 26.86
CA TRP A 618 14.58 -11.32 26.27
C TRP A 618 14.97 -12.53 27.17
N ALA A 619 14.28 -13.68 26.97
CA ALA A 619 14.72 -15.10 27.07
C ALA A 619 15.45 -15.71 28.31
N THR A 620 15.38 -17.01 28.66
CA THR A 620 14.33 -18.07 28.57
C THR A 620 14.63 -19.21 29.58
N ILE A 621 13.65 -19.57 30.43
CA ILE A 621 13.38 -20.87 31.11
C ILE A 621 14.57 -21.88 31.24
N ARG A 622 15.12 -22.11 32.45
CA ARG A 622 14.58 -23.00 33.52
C ARG A 622 15.31 -22.77 34.87
N GLY A 623 14.76 -23.09 36.05
CA GLY A 623 13.39 -23.55 36.33
C GLY A 623 13.00 -23.92 37.78
N GLY A 624 13.91 -24.08 38.76
CA GLY A 624 13.53 -24.40 40.16
C GLY A 624 14.64 -24.12 41.20
N GLU A 625 14.36 -23.62 42.41
CA GLU A 625 13.05 -23.34 43.03
C GLU A 625 13.09 -22.16 44.05
N LYS A 626 11.93 -21.48 44.20
CA LYS A 626 11.49 -20.60 45.32
C LYS A 626 12.09 -19.19 45.57
N VAL A 627 11.45 -18.19 44.92
CA VAL A 627 10.85 -16.91 45.43
C VAL A 627 11.64 -15.89 46.29
N TYR A 628 11.37 -14.60 46.04
CA TYR A 628 11.62 -13.37 46.84
C TYR A 628 13.03 -12.75 46.75
N ASP A 629 13.24 -11.41 46.81
CA ASP A 629 12.41 -10.22 46.51
C ASP A 629 13.35 -8.98 46.47
N PHE A 630 12.84 -7.81 46.05
CA PHE A 630 13.43 -6.46 46.11
C PHE A 630 14.73 -6.20 45.33
N GLY A 631 14.65 -5.27 44.36
CA GLY A 631 15.81 -4.58 43.78
C GLY A 631 15.96 -3.15 44.32
N ALA A 632 17.18 -2.61 44.24
CA ALA A 632 17.47 -1.18 44.31
C ALA A 632 18.86 -0.90 43.71
N GLU A 633 19.08 0.31 43.20
CA GLU A 633 20.38 0.78 42.73
C GLU A 633 21.34 1.07 43.89
N TYR A 634 22.66 0.95 43.68
CA TYR A 634 23.63 1.97 44.13
C TYR A 634 24.96 1.83 43.38
N ALA A 635 25.63 2.95 43.12
CA ALA A 635 26.94 3.01 42.46
C ALA A 635 28.08 3.34 43.45
N GLY A 636 29.23 2.69 43.31
CA GLY A 636 30.43 2.89 44.14
C GLY A 636 31.45 1.75 43.98
N ALA A 637 32.70 1.93 44.44
CA ALA A 637 33.80 0.97 44.20
C ALA A 637 34.62 0.57 45.45
N ALA A 638 34.80 -0.75 45.62
CA ALA A 638 35.94 -1.50 46.22
C ALA A 638 36.51 -1.28 47.67
N ILE A 639 36.32 -2.30 48.55
CA ILE A 639 37.35 -3.09 49.32
C ILE A 639 37.89 -2.68 50.77
N ASP A 640 37.56 -3.52 51.80
CA ASP A 640 38.29 -4.15 52.99
C ASP A 640 38.77 -3.56 54.41
N LEU A 641 38.36 -4.26 55.54
CA LEU A 641 39.02 -4.74 56.85
C LEU A 641 39.28 -3.93 58.22
N TYR A 642 39.55 -4.62 59.41
CA TYR A 642 39.47 -4.16 60.89
C TYR A 642 40.39 -4.86 62.04
N PRO A 643 40.61 -4.31 63.31
CA PRO A 643 41.36 -4.91 64.53
C PRO A 643 40.84 -4.73 66.06
N MET A 644 41.61 -5.08 67.18
CA MET A 644 41.20 -5.41 68.65
C MET A 644 41.93 -4.77 69.95
N TYR A 645 41.62 -5.15 71.26
CA TYR A 645 42.49 -5.43 72.54
C TYR A 645 41.80 -5.63 74.00
N GLU A 646 42.51 -5.79 75.19
CA GLU A 646 42.36 -6.84 76.33
C GLU A 646 42.61 -6.49 77.91
N ILE A 647 42.36 -7.39 78.95
CA ILE A 647 43.01 -7.64 80.36
C ILE A 647 42.15 -7.74 81.75
N ASP A 648 42.38 -8.71 82.75
CA ASP A 648 42.08 -8.69 84.29
C ASP A 648 42.56 -9.98 85.20
N PRO A 649 42.76 -10.01 86.59
CA PRO A 649 43.41 -11.14 87.41
C PRO A 649 42.90 -11.75 88.87
N PRO A 650 43.60 -11.94 90.10
CA PRO A 650 43.67 -13.29 90.85
C PRO A 650 44.03 -13.63 92.44
N THR A 651 44.10 -14.95 92.94
CA THR A 651 44.58 -15.77 94.22
C THR A 651 44.78 -17.37 94.12
N VAL A 652 45.88 -18.02 94.60
CA VAL A 652 46.57 -19.34 94.21
C VAL A 652 46.01 -20.81 94.50
N SER A 653 46.14 -21.76 93.52
CA SER A 653 46.20 -23.27 93.63
C SER A 653 46.92 -23.99 92.43
N ALA A 654 47.18 -25.32 92.42
CA ALA A 654 47.74 -26.05 91.24
C ALA A 654 47.46 -27.59 91.21
N ASP A 655 47.41 -28.20 90.02
CA ASP A 655 47.14 -29.64 89.75
C ASP A 655 48.34 -30.39 89.10
N GLY A 656 48.31 -31.73 89.11
CA GLY A 656 49.38 -32.57 88.54
C GLY A 656 48.88 -33.80 87.77
N TYR A 657 49.49 -34.09 86.62
CA TYR A 657 49.07 -35.12 85.67
C TYR A 657 50.25 -35.95 85.11
N SER A 658 49.94 -37.13 84.58
CA SER A 658 50.88 -37.99 83.85
C SER A 658 50.15 -38.83 82.80
N ALA A 659 50.24 -38.45 81.54
CA ALA A 659 49.69 -39.17 80.39
C ALA A 659 50.59 -38.99 79.15
N ALA A 660 50.19 -39.60 78.03
CA ALA A 660 50.96 -39.55 76.79
C ALA A 660 51.23 -38.10 76.37
N PHE A 661 52.50 -37.87 76.08
CA PHE A 661 53.04 -36.91 75.13
C PHE A 661 52.01 -36.12 74.30
N ASP A 662 52.10 -34.79 74.32
CA ASP A 662 51.88 -33.95 73.14
C ASP A 662 53.16 -33.11 72.92
N ASN A 663 53.14 -32.09 72.05
CA ASN A 663 54.16 -31.05 72.09
C ASN A 663 53.57 -29.64 72.08
N ASP A 664 52.37 -29.52 72.60
CA ASP A 664 51.88 -28.25 73.08
C ASP A 664 52.51 -27.94 74.44
N THR A 665 52.36 -26.69 74.85
CA THR A 665 53.06 -26.19 76.02
C THR A 665 52.28 -26.58 77.28
N HIS A 666 52.53 -27.78 77.80
CA HIS A 666 51.96 -28.26 79.06
C HIS A 666 52.28 -27.31 80.22
N GLU A 667 51.31 -26.46 80.60
CA GLU A 667 51.52 -25.41 81.59
C GLU A 667 51.32 -25.89 83.03
N LEU A 668 52.40 -25.89 83.80
CA LEU A 668 52.34 -25.93 85.26
C LEU A 668 51.61 -24.68 85.76
N THR A 669 50.32 -24.84 85.99
CA THR A 669 49.42 -23.72 86.23
C THR A 669 49.25 -23.48 87.72
N VAL A 670 49.67 -22.29 88.16
CA VAL A 670 49.25 -21.70 89.43
C VAL A 670 47.94 -20.95 89.11
N THR A 671 46.79 -21.53 89.44
CA THR A 671 45.46 -20.94 89.23
C THR A 671 45.22 -19.86 90.28
N VAL A 672 45.02 -18.61 89.87
CA VAL A 672 44.98 -17.49 90.82
C VAL A 672 43.60 -16.77 90.62
N THR A 673 42.63 -16.83 91.58
CA THR A 673 41.25 -16.19 91.64
C THR A 673 41.00 -14.98 92.62
N HIS A 674 40.23 -13.93 92.31
CA HIS A 674 39.85 -12.88 93.31
C HIS A 674 38.40 -12.34 93.20
N ASP A 675 37.96 -11.59 94.22
CA ASP A 675 36.56 -11.15 94.43
C ASP A 675 36.25 -9.67 94.09
N LEU A 676 37.23 -8.87 93.60
CA LEU A 676 37.09 -7.41 93.46
C LEU A 676 37.26 -6.95 92.01
N GLY A 677 36.16 -6.87 91.27
CA GLY A 677 36.18 -6.49 89.87
C GLY A 677 36.79 -5.10 89.60
N ALA A 678 37.52 -5.01 88.48
CA ALA A 678 38.09 -3.81 87.85
C ALA A 678 39.39 -3.20 88.43
N GLU A 679 40.13 -3.84 89.35
CA GLU A 679 41.26 -3.18 90.05
C GLU A 679 42.57 -3.98 90.36
N ALA A 680 42.82 -5.22 89.93
CA ALA A 680 43.99 -6.02 90.43
C ALA A 680 45.15 -6.25 89.44
N THR A 681 46.34 -6.62 89.95
CA THR A 681 47.54 -7.12 89.20
C THR A 681 48.44 -8.02 90.08
N TYR A 682 49.18 -8.99 89.51
CA TYR A 682 50.11 -9.89 90.26
C TYR A 682 51.42 -10.21 89.49
N THR A 683 52.49 -10.62 90.18
CA THR A 683 53.82 -11.02 89.64
C THR A 683 54.37 -12.32 90.27
N TYR A 684 55.11 -13.16 89.53
CA TYR A 684 55.53 -14.51 90.00
C TYR A 684 57.05 -14.74 89.87
N GLN A 685 57.59 -15.87 90.33
CA GLN A 685 59.00 -16.30 90.14
C GLN A 685 59.19 -17.82 90.26
N TRP A 686 59.80 -18.47 89.27
CA TRP A 686 60.08 -19.93 89.23
C TRP A 686 61.53 -20.32 89.55
N TYR A 687 61.75 -21.59 89.89
CA TYR A 687 63.01 -22.20 90.35
C TYR A 687 63.15 -23.63 89.78
N LYS A 688 64.34 -24.06 89.31
CA LYS A 688 64.59 -25.44 88.83
C LYS A 688 65.53 -26.17 89.79
N LEU A 689 65.24 -27.43 90.09
CA LEU A 689 66.13 -28.31 90.85
C LEU A 689 67.25 -28.81 89.92
N ASN A 690 68.49 -28.43 90.21
CA ASN A 690 69.69 -28.88 89.52
C ASN A 690 70.60 -29.60 90.53
N GLU A 691 70.95 -30.86 90.22
CA GLU A 691 71.64 -31.82 91.09
C GLU A 691 70.96 -32.02 92.47
N ASP A 692 71.20 -31.14 93.45
CA ASP A 692 70.64 -31.19 94.81
C ASP A 692 70.01 -29.85 95.29
N GLU A 693 70.10 -28.73 94.54
CA GLU A 693 69.59 -27.40 94.98
C GLU A 693 68.59 -26.77 93.99
N TYR A 694 67.66 -25.95 94.52
CA TYR A 694 66.70 -25.16 93.73
C TYR A 694 67.33 -23.83 93.29
N GLU A 695 67.82 -23.76 92.06
CA GLU A 695 68.28 -22.53 91.43
C GLU A 695 67.10 -21.68 90.95
N GLU A 696 67.22 -20.36 91.04
CA GLU A 696 66.22 -19.44 90.49
C GLU A 696 66.25 -19.44 88.97
N ILE A 697 65.12 -19.66 88.32
CA ILE A 697 65.02 -19.57 86.85
C ILE A 697 64.91 -18.08 86.53
N ALA A 698 66.06 -17.46 86.29
CA ALA A 698 66.19 -16.04 85.98
C ALA A 698 65.25 -15.65 84.82
N GLY A 699 64.18 -14.90 85.13
CA GLY A 699 63.19 -14.41 84.17
C GLY A 699 61.86 -15.16 84.13
N ALA A 700 61.75 -16.39 84.65
CA ALA A 700 60.48 -17.13 84.64
C ALA A 700 59.54 -16.60 85.75
N THR A 701 58.58 -15.76 85.38
CA THR A 701 57.88 -14.86 86.32
C THR A 701 56.34 -14.85 86.19
N ASN A 702 55.75 -15.90 85.59
CA ASN A 702 54.31 -16.01 85.30
C ASN A 702 53.55 -16.96 86.25
N ALA A 703 52.22 -16.88 86.22
CA ALA A 703 51.31 -17.80 86.92
C ALA A 703 51.42 -19.23 86.37
N THR A 704 51.65 -19.35 85.08
CA THR A 704 51.93 -20.61 84.40
C THR A 704 53.43 -20.75 84.16
N TYR A 705 53.91 -21.99 84.12
CA TYR A 705 55.20 -22.31 83.53
C TYR A 705 55.03 -23.49 82.58
N GLY A 706 55.05 -23.17 81.29
CA GLY A 706 55.07 -24.14 80.22
C GLY A 706 56.29 -25.06 80.28
N VAL A 707 56.16 -26.22 80.91
CA VAL A 707 57.07 -27.36 80.66
C VAL A 707 56.68 -27.96 79.33
N LYS A 708 57.07 -27.29 78.23
CA LYS A 708 56.94 -27.85 76.90
C LYS A 708 57.67 -29.18 76.90
N TYR A 709 56.92 -30.27 76.74
CA TYR A 709 57.28 -31.62 77.17
C TYR A 709 58.71 -31.99 76.69
N VAL A 710 59.15 -31.47 75.53
CA VAL A 710 60.38 -31.89 74.83
C VAL A 710 61.66 -31.16 75.22
N ALA A 711 61.58 -29.88 75.57
CA ALA A 711 62.76 -29.05 75.87
C ALA A 711 63.06 -28.98 77.37
N ASP A 712 62.01 -28.97 78.19
CA ASP A 712 62.07 -28.51 79.59
C ASP A 712 61.78 -29.61 80.62
N SER A 713 62.38 -30.79 80.43
CA SER A 713 62.37 -31.83 81.48
C SER A 713 63.20 -31.40 82.72
N GLY A 714 62.68 -31.66 83.92
CA GLY A 714 63.31 -31.32 85.21
C GLY A 714 62.27 -31.04 86.31
N THR A 715 62.67 -30.53 87.48
CA THR A 715 61.77 -30.33 88.63
C THR A 715 61.69 -28.85 89.03
N TYR A 716 60.48 -28.27 89.11
CA TYR A 716 60.22 -26.82 89.01
C TYR A 716 59.33 -26.21 90.13
N LYS A 717 59.78 -25.23 90.93
CA LYS A 717 59.02 -24.52 92.01
C LYS A 717 58.62 -23.08 91.58
N VAL A 718 57.60 -22.44 92.19
CA VAL A 718 57.04 -21.10 91.82
C VAL A 718 56.72 -20.17 93.02
N ILE A 719 56.59 -18.84 92.86
CA ILE A 719 56.26 -17.86 93.93
C ILE A 719 55.43 -16.64 93.42
N ALA A 720 54.15 -16.44 93.80
CA ALA A 720 53.21 -15.36 93.30
C ALA A 720 52.98 -14.12 94.23
N THR A 721 52.75 -12.89 93.74
CA THR A 721 52.76 -11.58 94.48
C THR A 721 51.73 -10.52 93.99
N LEU A 722 51.08 -9.69 94.84
CA LEU A 722 49.91 -8.79 94.52
C LEU A 722 50.21 -7.26 94.39
N HIS A 723 49.41 -6.55 93.56
CA HIS A 723 49.29 -5.08 93.40
C HIS A 723 47.84 -4.63 93.02
N PHE A 724 47.46 -3.34 93.23
CA PHE A 724 46.11 -2.79 92.90
C PHE A 724 46.15 -1.50 92.04
N ALA A 725 45.01 -1.15 91.41
CA ALA A 725 44.85 -0.09 90.43
C ALA A 725 44.98 1.34 90.99
N GLY A 726 45.19 2.31 90.09
CA GLY A 726 45.50 3.69 90.48
C GLY A 726 46.96 3.93 90.88
N TYR A 727 47.89 3.14 90.30
CA TYR A 727 49.35 3.17 90.48
C TYR A 727 49.92 2.59 91.80
N ALA A 728 50.22 1.28 91.75
CA ALA A 728 51.39 0.59 92.32
C ALA A 728 51.60 0.50 93.87
N VAL A 729 51.47 -0.74 94.40
CA VAL A 729 51.98 -1.19 95.71
C VAL A 729 52.30 -2.71 95.66
N ASP A 730 53.45 -3.18 96.16
CA ASP A 730 53.87 -4.62 96.17
C ASP A 730 53.39 -5.45 97.40
N GLY A 731 53.11 -6.77 97.26
CA GLY A 731 53.03 -7.69 98.43
C GLY A 731 52.76 -9.23 98.25
N GLU A 732 53.57 -10.06 98.96
CA GLU A 732 53.37 -11.44 99.52
C GLU A 732 53.17 -12.74 98.64
N LYS A 733 53.67 -13.94 99.08
CA LYS A 733 54.36 -15.00 98.23
C LYS A 733 54.13 -16.55 98.49
N ALA A 734 53.95 -17.48 97.48
CA ALA A 734 53.73 -18.99 97.63
C ALA A 734 54.00 -20.01 96.41
N GLY A 735 54.29 -21.36 96.57
CA GLY A 735 54.84 -22.30 95.49
C GLY A 735 54.68 -23.89 95.37
N ILE A 736 54.72 -24.50 94.12
CA ILE A 736 54.39 -25.96 93.65
C ILE A 736 55.13 -26.51 92.31
N VAL A 737 54.98 -27.80 91.77
CA VAL A 737 55.91 -28.63 90.81
C VAL A 737 55.43 -29.87 89.87
N VAL A 738 55.86 -30.11 88.54
CA VAL A 738 55.77 -31.37 87.56
C VAL A 738 56.70 -31.36 86.22
N ALA A 739 56.83 -32.39 85.26
CA ALA A 739 57.50 -32.41 83.86
C ALA A 739 57.51 -33.74 82.90
N ILE A 740 57.48 -33.75 81.50
CA ILE A 740 57.50 -34.98 80.51
C ILE A 740 58.26 -34.95 79.04
N THR A 741 57.72 -35.22 77.75
CA THR A 741 58.42 -35.54 76.35
C THR A 741 57.66 -35.50 74.87
N LYS A 742 58.23 -35.66 73.61
CA LYS A 742 57.62 -35.38 72.18
C LYS A 742 56.80 -36.44 71.30
N ILE A 743 55.76 -36.07 70.50
CA ILE A 743 55.02 -36.94 69.47
C ILE A 743 54.54 -36.29 68.11
N ASP A 744 53.75 -37.06 67.32
CA ASP A 744 52.98 -36.78 66.07
C ASP A 744 51.63 -36.04 66.29
N PRO A 745 51.03 -35.36 65.28
CA PRO A 745 49.75 -34.61 65.38
C PRO A 745 48.48 -35.42 65.06
N GLU A 746 47.31 -34.93 65.51
CA GLU A 746 46.01 -35.34 64.94
C GLU A 746 45.75 -34.63 63.59
N TYR A 747 45.17 -35.36 62.63
CA TYR A 747 44.82 -34.85 61.31
C TYR A 747 43.59 -35.57 60.75
N THR A 748 42.80 -34.88 59.92
CA THR A 748 41.77 -35.51 59.08
C THR A 748 42.30 -35.68 57.66
N ILE A 749 42.32 -36.93 57.17
CA ILE A 749 42.63 -37.24 55.77
C ILE A 749 41.54 -36.59 54.88
N PRO A 750 41.88 -35.88 53.79
CA PRO A 750 40.90 -35.34 52.86
C PRO A 750 40.03 -36.45 52.26
N THR A 751 38.70 -36.24 52.24
CA THR A 751 37.72 -37.22 51.75
C THR A 751 36.79 -36.57 50.72
N GLY A 752 36.33 -37.36 49.74
CA GLY A 752 35.50 -36.85 48.65
C GLY A 752 36.26 -36.01 47.61
N VAL A 753 37.58 -36.22 47.49
CA VAL A 753 38.39 -35.60 46.44
C VAL A 753 38.34 -36.46 45.17
N GLU A 754 37.93 -35.85 44.05
CA GLU A 754 37.68 -36.52 42.78
C GLU A 754 38.62 -36.04 41.67
N ALA A 755 38.86 -36.89 40.68
CA ALA A 755 39.59 -36.56 39.46
C ALA A 755 39.00 -37.28 38.25
N LYS A 756 39.34 -36.84 37.02
CA LYS A 756 39.02 -37.56 35.79
C LYS A 756 40.26 -38.30 35.26
N TYR A 757 40.04 -39.43 34.59
CA TYR A 757 41.09 -40.20 33.91
C TYR A 757 42.01 -39.32 33.05
N GLY A 758 43.31 -39.64 33.02
CA GLY A 758 44.32 -38.88 32.28
C GLY A 758 44.78 -37.57 32.92
N GLN A 759 44.11 -37.07 33.96
CA GLN A 759 44.56 -35.88 34.70
C GLN A 759 45.78 -36.17 35.61
N THR A 760 46.31 -35.11 36.23
CA THR A 760 47.33 -35.16 37.29
C THR A 760 46.79 -34.57 38.58
N LEU A 761 47.42 -34.91 39.71
CA LEU A 761 47.01 -34.43 41.04
C LEU A 761 47.01 -32.90 41.18
N ALA A 762 47.68 -32.17 40.29
CA ALA A 762 47.69 -30.70 40.22
C ALA A 762 46.30 -30.07 39.99
N VAL A 763 45.31 -30.81 39.47
CA VAL A 763 43.91 -30.31 39.36
C VAL A 763 43.04 -30.69 40.58
N VAL A 764 43.55 -31.52 41.48
CA VAL A 764 42.83 -32.02 42.66
C VAL A 764 43.25 -31.20 43.88
N THR A 765 42.48 -30.17 44.22
CA THR A 765 42.75 -29.34 45.40
C THR A 765 42.48 -30.12 46.69
N LEU A 766 43.46 -30.15 47.60
CA LEU A 766 43.30 -30.68 48.95
C LEU A 766 42.88 -29.57 49.93
N SER A 767 42.34 -29.97 51.08
CA SER A 767 42.06 -29.07 52.21
C SER A 767 43.35 -28.53 52.84
N ASP A 768 43.26 -27.36 53.47
CA ASP A 768 44.41 -26.62 54.02
C ASP A 768 45.35 -27.47 54.89
N GLY A 769 46.65 -27.17 54.79
CA GLY A 769 47.74 -27.91 55.44
C GLY A 769 48.21 -29.17 54.70
N TRP A 770 47.46 -29.68 53.72
CA TRP A 770 47.88 -30.81 52.88
C TRP A 770 48.47 -30.36 51.54
N ALA A 771 49.55 -31.02 51.13
CA ALA A 771 50.11 -30.91 49.79
C ALA A 771 50.40 -32.29 49.18
N TRP A 772 50.11 -32.46 47.89
CA TRP A 772 50.56 -33.62 47.12
C TRP A 772 52.09 -33.64 47.03
N ASP A 773 52.71 -34.76 47.41
CA ASP A 773 54.17 -34.90 47.35
C ASP A 773 54.71 -34.81 45.91
N ASN A 774 53.85 -35.10 44.93
CA ASN A 774 54.11 -34.89 43.51
C ASN A 774 52.81 -34.52 42.78
N ASN A 775 52.48 -33.22 42.71
CA ASN A 775 51.29 -32.75 41.99
C ASN A 775 51.32 -33.04 40.46
N ALA A 776 52.49 -33.27 39.86
CA ALA A 776 52.63 -33.67 38.47
C ALA A 776 52.37 -35.18 38.23
N GLN A 777 52.13 -35.96 39.28
CA GLN A 777 51.76 -37.38 39.16
C GLN A 777 50.38 -37.54 38.53
N SER A 778 50.27 -38.45 37.55
CA SER A 778 48.97 -38.80 36.95
C SER A 778 48.09 -39.56 37.94
N VAL A 779 46.78 -39.30 37.88
CA VAL A 779 45.78 -40.03 38.68
C VAL A 779 45.53 -41.46 38.17
N GLY A 780 45.99 -41.77 36.95
CA GLY A 780 45.97 -43.12 36.39
C GLY A 780 44.56 -43.68 36.12
N GLU A 781 44.44 -44.99 36.28
CA GLU A 781 43.25 -45.81 35.98
C GLU A 781 42.06 -45.49 36.89
N ILE A 782 40.84 -45.68 36.40
CA ILE A 782 39.58 -45.40 37.11
C ILE A 782 39.41 -46.18 38.43
N GLY A 783 38.64 -45.60 39.35
CA GLY A 783 38.34 -46.12 40.68
C GLY A 783 39.09 -45.36 41.78
N ASP A 784 39.00 -45.86 43.02
CA ASP A 784 39.68 -45.25 44.16
C ASP A 784 41.20 -45.50 44.09
N ARG A 785 41.97 -44.41 44.15
CA ARG A 785 43.44 -44.42 44.03
C ARG A 785 44.08 -43.69 45.21
N ALA A 786 44.94 -44.41 45.92
CA ALA A 786 45.71 -43.91 47.05
C ALA A 786 46.96 -43.17 46.56
N PHE A 787 47.14 -41.92 46.99
CA PHE A 787 48.26 -41.06 46.61
C PHE A 787 48.90 -40.38 47.82
N SER A 788 50.23 -40.44 47.89
CA SER A 788 51.01 -39.83 48.97
C SER A 788 50.84 -38.30 48.99
N ALA A 789 50.34 -37.79 50.11
CA ALA A 789 50.33 -36.38 50.44
C ALA A 789 50.91 -36.19 51.84
N THR A 790 51.63 -35.08 52.02
CA THR A 790 52.16 -34.69 53.33
C THR A 790 51.26 -33.65 53.96
N TYR A 791 50.70 -33.98 55.12
CA TYR A 791 50.15 -33.00 56.03
C TYR A 791 51.30 -32.27 56.74
N THR A 792 51.41 -30.98 56.49
CA THR A 792 52.31 -30.09 57.21
C THR A 792 51.47 -29.35 58.25
N PRO A 793 51.49 -29.77 59.53
CA PRO A 793 50.84 -28.99 60.59
C PRO A 793 51.48 -27.61 60.66
N GLU A 794 50.69 -26.59 61.03
CA GLU A 794 51.15 -25.20 61.08
C GLU A 794 52.30 -24.99 62.09
N ASP A 795 52.37 -25.87 63.10
CA ASP A 795 53.41 -25.89 64.14
C ASP A 795 54.41 -27.06 63.96
N THR A 796 55.38 -26.85 63.06
CA THR A 796 56.41 -27.85 62.69
C THR A 796 57.58 -27.99 63.68
N ASP A 797 57.78 -27.03 64.59
CA ASP A 797 58.68 -27.24 65.74
C ASP A 797 58.08 -28.33 66.64
N ASN A 798 56.76 -28.30 66.81
CA ASN A 798 56.10 -29.11 67.82
C ASN A 798 55.72 -30.50 67.33
N TYR A 799 55.05 -30.62 66.19
CA TYR A 799 54.55 -31.90 65.70
C TYR A 799 55.36 -32.43 64.51
N ASN A 800 55.39 -33.75 64.35
CA ASN A 800 56.03 -34.37 63.18
C ASN A 800 55.15 -34.16 61.93
N THR A 801 55.75 -33.85 60.78
CA THR A 801 55.04 -33.84 59.49
C THR A 801 54.61 -35.25 59.11
N VAL A 802 53.34 -35.45 58.75
CA VAL A 802 52.80 -36.79 58.47
C VAL A 802 52.52 -36.96 56.98
N THR A 803 53.30 -37.84 56.34
CA THR A 803 53.04 -38.31 54.98
C THR A 803 52.17 -39.56 55.03
N THR A 804 51.03 -39.54 54.34
CA THR A 804 50.10 -40.69 54.25
C THR A 804 49.31 -40.65 52.94
N ASP A 805 48.73 -41.78 52.56
CA ASP A 805 47.97 -41.87 51.32
C ASP A 805 46.56 -41.25 51.48
N VAL A 806 46.26 -40.26 50.63
CA VAL A 806 44.93 -39.69 50.44
C VAL A 806 44.26 -40.42 49.28
N THR A 807 42.99 -40.80 49.44
CA THR A 807 42.25 -41.53 48.39
C THR A 807 41.52 -40.56 47.48
N VAL A 808 41.89 -40.55 46.19
CA VAL A 808 41.20 -39.83 45.11
C VAL A 808 40.33 -40.81 44.34
N THR A 809 39.05 -40.49 44.19
CA THR A 809 38.14 -41.27 43.33
C THR A 809 38.29 -40.80 41.89
N VAL A 810 38.87 -41.65 41.03
CA VAL A 810 39.10 -41.35 39.61
C VAL A 810 37.89 -41.78 38.78
N GLY A 811 37.12 -40.79 38.34
CA GLY A 811 36.01 -40.94 37.42
C GLY A 811 36.42 -40.89 35.94
N LYS A 812 35.42 -41.06 35.07
CA LYS A 812 35.59 -40.99 33.62
C LYS A 812 35.91 -39.57 33.13
N ALA A 813 36.77 -39.50 32.13
CA ALA A 813 37.06 -38.28 31.37
C ALA A 813 35.96 -37.98 30.33
N ASP A 814 35.89 -36.73 29.89
CA ASP A 814 35.01 -36.34 28.78
C ASP A 814 35.80 -36.50 27.47
N PRO A 815 35.24 -37.12 26.42
CA PRO A 815 35.99 -37.42 25.21
C PRO A 815 36.22 -36.18 24.35
N THR A 816 37.32 -36.18 23.59
CA THR A 816 37.56 -35.24 22.49
C THR A 816 37.08 -35.86 21.17
N TYR A 817 36.29 -35.11 20.40
CA TYR A 817 35.71 -35.54 19.12
C TYR A 817 35.61 -34.36 18.14
N ASP A 818 35.71 -34.66 16.85
CA ASP A 818 35.32 -33.73 15.79
C ASP A 818 33.80 -33.80 15.60
N VAL A 819 33.15 -32.64 15.48
CA VAL A 819 31.70 -32.51 15.27
C VAL A 819 31.38 -32.74 13.78
N PRO A 820 30.49 -33.67 13.42
CA PRO A 820 30.04 -33.84 12.03
C PRO A 820 29.44 -32.56 11.46
N VAL A 821 29.81 -32.26 10.20
CA VAL A 821 29.31 -31.12 9.40
C VAL A 821 28.69 -31.64 8.10
N ASP A 822 28.05 -30.75 7.35
CA ASP A 822 27.46 -31.01 6.03
C ASP A 822 26.40 -32.13 5.99
N LEU A 823 25.74 -32.37 7.14
CA LEU A 823 24.62 -33.30 7.27
C LEU A 823 23.36 -32.72 6.62
N THR A 824 22.73 -33.46 5.70
CA THR A 824 21.49 -33.05 5.02
C THR A 824 20.53 -34.23 4.83
N ALA A 825 19.23 -33.94 4.72
CA ALA A 825 18.17 -34.90 4.39
C ALA A 825 16.90 -34.21 3.87
N SER A 826 15.99 -34.97 3.25
CA SER A 826 14.75 -34.42 2.71
C SER A 826 13.65 -34.32 3.77
N ILE A 827 12.76 -33.33 3.65
CA ILE A 827 11.56 -33.25 4.50
C ILE A 827 10.67 -34.49 4.34
N GLY A 828 10.26 -35.08 5.45
CA GLY A 828 9.53 -36.35 5.52
C GLY A 828 10.42 -37.59 5.75
N ASP A 829 11.74 -37.48 5.61
CA ASP A 829 12.67 -38.53 6.06
C ASP A 829 12.66 -38.68 7.60
N THR A 830 13.20 -39.79 8.10
CA THR A 830 13.60 -39.94 9.52
C THR A 830 15.10 -39.74 9.67
N LEU A 831 15.57 -39.33 10.86
CA LEU A 831 17.01 -39.14 11.14
C LEU A 831 17.88 -40.36 10.79
N SER A 832 17.33 -41.58 10.81
CA SER A 832 17.97 -42.80 10.32
C SER A 832 18.40 -42.77 8.84
N SER A 833 17.96 -41.80 8.01
CA SER A 833 18.49 -41.57 6.65
C SER A 833 19.81 -40.80 6.65
N VAL A 834 20.06 -39.98 7.68
CA VAL A 834 21.28 -39.18 7.82
C VAL A 834 22.40 -40.05 8.38
N VAL A 835 23.32 -40.46 7.51
CA VAL A 835 24.45 -41.32 7.85
C VAL A 835 25.48 -40.55 8.69
N LEU A 836 25.58 -40.90 9.96
CA LEU A 836 26.63 -40.43 10.87
C LEU A 836 27.90 -41.28 10.77
N PRO A 837 29.09 -40.76 11.12
CA PRO A 837 30.33 -41.56 11.21
C PRO A 837 30.26 -42.63 12.31
N ASP A 838 30.99 -43.75 12.18
CA ASP A 838 30.90 -44.96 13.02
C ASP A 838 30.90 -44.77 14.55
N ALA A 839 31.47 -43.67 15.08
CA ALA A 839 31.50 -43.34 16.51
C ALA A 839 30.30 -42.52 17.01
N TRP A 840 29.37 -42.15 16.12
CA TRP A 840 28.21 -41.30 16.37
C TRP A 840 26.90 -42.04 16.09
N ALA A 841 25.86 -41.77 16.88
CA ALA A 841 24.50 -42.29 16.67
C ALA A 841 23.46 -41.25 17.12
N TRP A 842 22.30 -41.18 16.45
CA TRP A 842 21.18 -40.33 16.89
C TRP A 842 20.60 -40.82 18.23
N VAL A 843 20.13 -39.88 19.07
CA VAL A 843 19.44 -40.22 20.33
C VAL A 843 18.05 -40.80 20.05
N ASP A 844 17.38 -40.35 18.98
CA ASP A 844 16.15 -40.92 18.43
C ASP A 844 16.21 -40.87 16.89
N ASP A 845 16.65 -41.96 16.28
CA ASP A 845 16.76 -42.11 14.83
C ASP A 845 15.39 -42.21 14.12
N THR A 846 14.30 -42.36 14.88
CA THR A 846 12.92 -42.41 14.37
C THR A 846 12.27 -41.03 14.23
N THR A 847 12.95 -39.97 14.70
CA THR A 847 12.52 -38.57 14.53
C THR A 847 12.27 -38.24 13.07
N VAL A 848 11.02 -37.91 12.71
CA VAL A 848 10.64 -37.46 11.36
C VAL A 848 11.02 -35.99 11.18
N LEU A 849 11.76 -35.69 10.12
CA LEU A 849 12.19 -34.35 9.72
C LEU A 849 10.98 -33.61 9.13
N ASN A 850 10.34 -32.76 9.93
CA ASN A 850 9.08 -32.09 9.58
C ASN A 850 9.21 -30.57 9.36
N LYS A 851 10.44 -30.05 9.33
CA LYS A 851 10.75 -28.62 9.20
C LYS A 851 11.96 -28.42 8.29
N ILE A 852 11.85 -27.49 7.34
CA ILE A 852 12.92 -27.07 6.42
C ILE A 852 13.96 -26.20 7.15
N GLY A 853 15.20 -26.24 6.66
CA GLY A 853 16.33 -25.43 7.13
C GLY A 853 17.23 -26.13 8.14
N PRO A 854 18.22 -25.42 8.70
CA PRO A 854 19.17 -25.97 9.68
C PRO A 854 18.45 -26.29 11.00
N CYS A 855 18.26 -27.58 11.26
CA CYS A 855 17.56 -28.08 12.45
C CYS A 855 18.53 -28.86 13.36
N PRO A 856 18.65 -28.50 14.65
CA PRO A 856 19.50 -29.23 15.61
C PRO A 856 18.81 -30.50 16.11
N TYR A 857 19.54 -31.62 16.12
CA TYR A 857 19.08 -32.91 16.63
C TYR A 857 20.15 -33.58 17.50
N ALA A 858 19.75 -34.16 18.63
CA ALA A 858 20.68 -34.75 19.59
C ALA A 858 21.28 -36.08 19.07
N ALA A 859 22.61 -36.17 19.08
CA ALA A 859 23.38 -37.38 18.80
C ALA A 859 24.34 -37.70 19.95
N THR A 860 24.61 -39.00 20.17
CA THR A 860 25.63 -39.48 21.08
C THR A 860 26.95 -39.76 20.37
N PHE A 861 28.06 -39.25 20.90
CA PHE A 861 29.41 -39.70 20.55
C PHE A 861 29.88 -40.78 21.52
N THR A 862 30.22 -41.96 21.01
CA THR A 862 30.74 -43.09 21.77
C THR A 862 32.25 -43.22 21.51
N PRO A 863 33.13 -42.84 22.45
CA PRO A 863 34.57 -43.04 22.31
C PRO A 863 34.93 -44.53 22.27
N GLU A 864 35.98 -44.90 21.53
CA GLU A 864 36.49 -46.29 21.46
C GLU A 864 36.81 -46.85 22.87
N ASP A 865 37.46 -46.03 23.71
CA ASP A 865 37.65 -46.33 25.13
C ASP A 865 36.44 -45.89 25.98
N THR A 866 35.33 -46.62 25.82
CA THR A 866 34.15 -46.52 26.69
C THR A 866 34.42 -46.92 28.14
N THR A 867 35.58 -47.49 28.48
CA THR A 867 35.96 -47.76 29.87
C THR A 867 36.42 -46.48 30.59
N HIS A 868 37.22 -45.64 29.93
CA HIS A 868 37.79 -44.44 30.54
C HIS A 868 37.07 -43.14 30.23
N TYR A 869 36.30 -43.08 29.14
CA TYR A 869 35.60 -41.88 28.73
C TYR A 869 34.07 -42.01 28.84
N ASN A 870 33.43 -40.87 29.02
CA ASN A 870 31.98 -40.71 28.99
C ASN A 870 31.46 -40.80 27.55
N ILE A 871 30.21 -41.22 27.38
CA ILE A 871 29.48 -40.98 26.12
C ILE A 871 29.02 -39.52 26.18
N ALA A 872 29.35 -38.73 25.16
CA ALA A 872 28.91 -37.34 25.07
C ALA A 872 27.58 -37.27 24.30
N THR A 873 26.74 -36.27 24.59
CA THR A 873 25.54 -35.94 23.81
C THR A 873 25.67 -34.52 23.29
N VAL A 874 25.45 -34.34 21.99
CA VAL A 874 25.68 -33.08 21.27
C VAL A 874 24.56 -32.89 20.25
N ASP A 875 24.04 -31.68 20.13
CA ASP A 875 23.11 -31.33 19.06
C ASP A 875 23.89 -31.13 17.75
N LEU A 876 23.60 -31.95 16.75
CA LEU A 876 24.14 -31.85 15.40
C LEU A 876 23.11 -31.17 14.49
N THR A 877 23.54 -30.17 13.73
CA THR A 877 22.68 -29.48 12.76
C THR A 877 22.55 -30.31 11.49
N VAL A 878 21.30 -30.65 11.13
CA VAL A 878 20.96 -31.23 9.83
C VAL A 878 20.27 -30.16 8.98
N GLY A 879 20.78 -29.92 7.77
CA GLY A 879 20.11 -29.10 6.77
C GLY A 879 18.97 -29.88 6.12
N VAL A 880 17.74 -29.60 6.50
CA VAL A 880 16.55 -30.26 5.92
C VAL A 880 16.08 -29.46 4.71
N TYR A 881 15.88 -30.11 3.57
CA TYR A 881 15.54 -29.48 2.29
C TYR A 881 14.30 -30.11 1.64
N HIS A 882 13.73 -29.47 0.61
CA HIS A 882 12.57 -29.99 -0.10
C HIS A 882 12.95 -31.11 -1.08
N VAL A 883 12.10 -32.13 -1.24
CA VAL A 883 12.22 -33.03 -2.41
C VAL A 883 11.90 -32.26 -3.68
N ALA A 884 12.63 -32.52 -4.77
CA ALA A 884 12.43 -31.84 -6.06
C ALA A 884 10.96 -31.81 -6.52
N TRP A 885 10.54 -30.71 -7.14
CA TRP A 885 9.13 -30.33 -7.39
C TRP A 885 8.21 -31.48 -7.82
N ASP A 886 7.21 -31.76 -6.98
CA ASP A 886 6.25 -32.87 -7.14
C ASP A 886 4.96 -32.50 -7.88
N GLY A 887 4.78 -31.20 -8.15
CA GLY A 887 3.59 -30.65 -8.80
C GLY A 887 3.66 -30.66 -10.33
N VAL A 888 2.79 -29.85 -10.94
CA VAL A 888 2.80 -29.59 -12.38
C VAL A 888 3.60 -28.30 -12.67
N GLY A 889 4.22 -28.22 -13.85
CA GLY A 889 5.07 -27.10 -14.26
C GLY A 889 6.55 -27.33 -14.02
N ASP A 890 7.40 -26.58 -14.74
CA ASP A 890 8.86 -26.55 -14.60
C ASP A 890 9.39 -25.18 -14.14
N GLY A 891 8.50 -24.24 -13.85
CA GLY A 891 8.84 -22.90 -13.38
C GLY A 891 9.17 -21.91 -14.50
N THR A 892 9.07 -22.29 -15.78
CA THR A 892 9.17 -21.33 -16.90
C THR A 892 7.84 -20.60 -17.15
N GLU A 893 7.88 -19.45 -17.82
CA GLU A 893 6.66 -18.69 -18.18
C GLU A 893 5.69 -19.50 -19.06
N GLY A 894 6.20 -20.43 -19.87
CA GLY A 894 5.40 -21.33 -20.71
C GLY A 894 4.89 -22.59 -19.99
N SER A 895 5.36 -22.87 -18.77
CA SER A 895 5.06 -24.06 -17.98
C SER A 895 5.20 -23.74 -16.47
N PRO A 896 4.44 -22.75 -15.95
CA PRO A 896 4.63 -22.26 -14.58
C PRO A 896 4.23 -23.31 -13.54
N TYR A 897 4.88 -23.25 -12.37
CA TYR A 897 4.59 -24.12 -11.24
C TYR A 897 3.14 -23.96 -10.77
N VAL A 898 2.37 -25.05 -10.79
CA VAL A 898 0.95 -25.06 -10.42
C VAL A 898 0.82 -25.36 -8.93
N ILE A 899 0.54 -24.32 -8.15
CA ILE A 899 0.46 -24.38 -6.68
C ILE A 899 -0.97 -24.74 -6.26
N THR A 900 -1.11 -25.83 -5.48
CA THR A 900 -2.41 -26.36 -5.04
C THR A 900 -2.66 -26.27 -3.53
N ASN A 901 -1.62 -26.05 -2.72
CA ASN A 901 -1.65 -26.13 -1.26
C ASN A 901 -0.48 -25.32 -0.61
N LYS A 902 -0.48 -25.19 0.73
CA LYS A 902 0.56 -24.45 1.49
C LYS A 902 1.98 -24.95 1.17
N ALA A 903 2.25 -26.26 1.31
CA ALA A 903 3.60 -26.81 1.16
C ALA A 903 4.20 -26.58 -0.24
N GLN A 904 3.36 -26.53 -1.28
CA GLN A 904 3.79 -26.16 -2.63
C GLN A 904 4.08 -24.65 -2.79
N LEU A 905 3.39 -23.77 -2.05
CA LEU A 905 3.71 -22.34 -2.00
C LEU A 905 4.99 -22.06 -1.21
N GLU A 906 5.24 -22.85 -0.16
CA GLU A 906 6.48 -22.81 0.62
C GLU A 906 7.68 -23.30 -0.18
N HIS A 907 7.55 -24.44 -0.85
CA HIS A 907 8.57 -24.95 -1.76
C HIS A 907 8.86 -23.96 -2.90
N TYR A 908 7.83 -23.34 -3.49
CA TYR A 908 8.02 -22.30 -4.50
C TYR A 908 8.77 -21.07 -3.97
N ARG A 909 8.44 -20.59 -2.75
CA ARG A 909 9.19 -19.53 -2.06
C ARG A 909 10.66 -19.91 -1.92
N ASP A 910 10.96 -21.14 -1.50
CA ASP A 910 12.32 -21.59 -1.26
C ASP A 910 13.11 -21.81 -2.57
N ILE A 911 12.46 -22.20 -3.66
CA ILE A 911 13.06 -22.18 -5.02
C ILE A 911 13.44 -20.75 -5.45
N VAL A 912 12.61 -19.74 -5.17
CA VAL A 912 12.89 -18.32 -5.48
C VAL A 912 14.00 -17.74 -4.59
N ASN A 913 14.01 -18.11 -3.31
CA ASN A 913 14.98 -17.62 -2.32
C ASN A 913 16.30 -18.43 -2.30
N GLY A 914 16.35 -19.58 -2.97
CA GLY A 914 17.38 -20.59 -2.73
C GLY A 914 17.21 -21.31 -1.39
N ASP A 915 17.63 -22.58 -1.32
CA ASP A 915 17.73 -23.32 -0.05
C ASP A 915 19.18 -23.74 0.22
N TYR A 916 19.39 -24.75 1.08
CA TYR A 916 20.74 -25.20 1.45
C TYR A 916 21.42 -26.08 0.39
N VAL A 917 20.71 -26.53 -0.66
CA VAL A 917 21.22 -27.48 -1.66
C VAL A 917 20.79 -27.19 -3.12
N GLU A 918 19.63 -26.58 -3.36
CA GLU A 918 19.21 -26.15 -4.70
C GLU A 918 19.67 -24.72 -5.02
N THR A 919 19.91 -24.44 -6.31
CA THR A 919 20.34 -23.10 -6.76
C THR A 919 19.13 -22.18 -6.88
N GLU A 920 19.25 -20.94 -6.39
CA GLU A 920 18.18 -19.94 -6.51
C GLU A 920 17.66 -19.78 -7.96
N ASN A 921 16.35 -19.65 -8.11
CA ASN A 921 15.72 -19.37 -9.40
C ASN A 921 14.88 -18.09 -9.31
N GLU A 922 15.56 -16.94 -9.39
CA GLU A 922 14.92 -15.62 -9.36
C GLU A 922 13.83 -15.43 -10.43
N TYR A 923 13.82 -16.21 -11.52
CA TYR A 923 12.82 -16.14 -12.60
C TYR A 923 11.66 -17.15 -12.48
N ALA A 924 11.61 -17.97 -11.43
CA ALA A 924 10.62 -19.04 -11.29
C ALA A 924 9.17 -18.51 -11.38
N CYS A 925 8.43 -18.96 -12.39
CA CYS A 925 7.03 -18.57 -12.62
C CYS A 925 6.05 -19.56 -11.97
N ALA A 926 4.94 -19.06 -11.44
CA ALA A 926 3.92 -19.87 -10.77
C ALA A 926 2.49 -19.38 -11.00
N VAL A 927 1.54 -20.30 -10.83
CA VAL A 927 0.09 -20.03 -10.92
C VAL A 927 -0.67 -20.76 -9.80
N LEU A 928 -1.61 -20.08 -9.15
CA LEU A 928 -2.47 -20.70 -8.15
C LEU A 928 -3.63 -21.48 -8.81
N ALA A 929 -3.80 -22.74 -8.42
CA ALA A 929 -4.99 -23.53 -8.78
C ALA A 929 -6.13 -23.36 -7.76
N ASN A 930 -5.77 -23.27 -6.48
CA ASN A 930 -6.66 -23.20 -5.33
C ASN A 930 -6.42 -21.92 -4.52
N ASP A 931 -7.38 -21.56 -3.68
CA ASP A 931 -7.12 -20.68 -2.54
C ASP A 931 -6.18 -21.40 -1.56
N ILE A 932 -5.20 -20.67 -1.03
CA ILE A 932 -4.16 -21.20 -0.15
C ILE A 932 -4.37 -20.62 1.25
N ASP A 933 -4.17 -21.46 2.26
CA ASP A 933 -4.21 -21.08 3.67
C ASP A 933 -2.82 -21.29 4.27
N LEU A 934 -2.17 -20.19 4.67
CA LEU A 934 -0.83 -20.22 5.24
C LEU A 934 -0.81 -20.67 6.70
N ASN A 935 -1.96 -20.71 7.39
CA ASN A 935 -2.07 -21.04 8.81
C ASN A 935 -1.17 -20.20 9.74
N GLY A 936 -0.77 -19.00 9.29
CA GLY A 936 0.30 -18.22 9.89
C GLY A 936 0.02 -17.82 11.35
N ASN A 937 1.05 -17.94 12.19
CA ASN A 937 0.98 -17.62 13.62
C ASN A 937 2.41 -17.44 14.21
N ASN A 938 2.54 -17.21 15.53
CA ASN A 938 3.83 -16.95 16.18
C ASN A 938 4.87 -18.09 16.05
N GLU A 939 4.45 -19.34 15.87
CA GLU A 939 5.32 -20.51 15.71
C GLU A 939 5.63 -20.83 14.23
N ASP A 940 4.85 -20.25 13.31
CA ASP A 940 4.79 -20.53 11.87
C ASP A 940 4.57 -19.18 11.14
N GLN A 941 5.62 -18.35 11.09
CA GLN A 941 5.60 -17.04 10.43
C GLN A 941 6.00 -17.15 8.96
N TRP A 942 5.43 -16.29 8.11
CA TRP A 942 5.76 -16.26 6.69
C TRP A 942 7.13 -15.61 6.41
N ILE A 943 7.99 -16.36 5.71
CA ILE A 943 9.22 -15.83 5.09
C ILE A 943 8.83 -15.24 3.72
N PRO A 944 9.14 -13.98 3.39
CA PRO A 944 8.76 -13.38 2.11
C PRO A 944 9.37 -14.09 0.89
N ILE A 945 8.64 -14.05 -0.24
CA ILE A 945 9.17 -14.44 -1.56
C ILE A 945 10.04 -13.31 -2.10
N GLY A 946 11.32 -13.60 -2.33
CA GLY A 946 12.39 -12.61 -2.53
C GLY A 946 12.66 -11.84 -1.23
N ASN A 947 13.69 -12.19 -0.47
CA ASN A 947 13.85 -11.71 0.92
C ASN A 947 15.03 -10.73 1.18
N VAL A 948 16.05 -10.64 0.31
CA VAL A 948 17.27 -9.85 0.56
C VAL A 948 17.49 -8.74 -0.48
N TRP A 949 18.26 -7.70 -0.12
CA TRP A 949 18.61 -6.57 -1.01
C TRP A 949 20.13 -6.33 -1.16
N GLU A 950 20.95 -6.58 -0.12
CA GLU A 950 22.28 -5.94 -0.04
C GLU A 950 23.42 -6.67 -0.78
N ASP A 951 23.41 -8.01 -0.85
CA ASP A 951 24.45 -8.80 -1.54
C ASP A 951 24.04 -9.34 -2.93
N GLY A 952 22.80 -9.10 -3.37
CA GLY A 952 22.36 -9.31 -4.76
C GLY A 952 21.63 -10.62 -5.09
N ASN A 953 21.63 -11.60 -4.18
CA ASN A 953 20.88 -12.85 -4.30
C ASN A 953 19.46 -12.72 -3.70
N ASN A 954 18.58 -13.67 -4.01
CA ASN A 954 17.23 -13.82 -3.44
C ASN A 954 16.25 -12.68 -3.78
N VAL A 955 16.19 -12.25 -5.04
CA VAL A 955 15.23 -11.25 -5.54
C VAL A 955 14.22 -11.89 -6.48
N PHE A 956 12.91 -11.67 -6.29
CA PHE A 956 11.92 -12.25 -7.20
C PHE A 956 11.77 -11.46 -8.52
N ARG A 957 11.82 -12.16 -9.66
CA ARG A 957 11.76 -11.59 -11.02
C ARG A 957 10.83 -12.33 -11.99
N GLY A 958 10.24 -13.45 -11.57
CA GLY A 958 9.33 -14.26 -12.39
C GLY A 958 7.92 -13.67 -12.52
N VAL A 959 7.00 -14.50 -13.03
CA VAL A 959 5.57 -14.21 -13.11
C VAL A 959 4.82 -15.03 -12.06
N PHE A 960 4.08 -14.37 -11.17
CA PHE A 960 3.17 -15.01 -10.22
C PHE A 960 1.72 -14.64 -10.56
N ASP A 961 0.94 -15.59 -11.06
CA ASP A 961 -0.48 -15.40 -11.33
C ASP A 961 -1.34 -16.02 -10.21
N GLY A 962 -1.93 -15.16 -9.40
CA GLY A 962 -2.88 -15.55 -8.38
C GLY A 962 -4.16 -16.16 -8.93
N ASN A 963 -4.44 -16.06 -10.24
CA ASN A 963 -5.58 -16.72 -10.91
C ASN A 963 -6.95 -16.43 -10.24
N ASN A 964 -7.10 -15.23 -9.67
CA ASN A 964 -8.23 -14.77 -8.87
C ASN A 964 -8.47 -15.59 -7.58
N LYS A 965 -7.41 -16.19 -7.03
CA LYS A 965 -7.39 -16.92 -5.76
C LYS A 965 -6.90 -16.06 -4.61
N THR A 966 -7.14 -16.55 -3.40
CA THR A 966 -6.77 -15.94 -2.13
C THR A 966 -5.63 -16.71 -1.48
N ILE A 967 -4.58 -16.00 -1.05
CA ILE A 967 -3.64 -16.47 -0.02
C ILE A 967 -4.13 -15.89 1.30
N SER A 968 -4.53 -16.76 2.24
CA SER A 968 -5.20 -16.39 3.49
C SER A 968 -4.38 -16.72 4.72
N ARG A 969 -4.66 -16.04 5.83
CA ARG A 969 -3.96 -16.16 7.12
C ARG A 969 -2.43 -15.99 6.99
N LEU A 970 -2.00 -15.02 6.19
CA LEU A 970 -0.64 -14.49 6.19
C LEU A 970 -0.32 -13.93 7.59
N TYR A 971 0.83 -14.29 8.16
CA TYR A 971 1.27 -13.74 9.44
C TYR A 971 2.76 -13.44 9.40
N ILE A 972 3.09 -12.16 9.62
CA ILE A 972 4.46 -11.68 9.81
C ILE A 972 4.46 -10.78 11.05
N ASN A 973 5.39 -10.99 11.97
CA ASN A 973 5.57 -10.20 13.18
C ASN A 973 7.06 -10.14 13.54
N THR A 974 7.76 -9.14 12.98
CA THR A 974 9.19 -8.89 13.21
C THR A 974 9.43 -7.60 13.99
N ASP A 975 10.59 -7.47 14.62
CA ASP A 975 10.87 -6.37 15.56
C ASP A 975 11.26 -5.04 14.87
N GLU A 976 11.28 -3.96 15.64
CA GLU A 976 11.49 -2.60 15.12
C GLU A 976 12.92 -2.32 14.61
N ASN A 977 13.86 -3.24 14.81
CA ASN A 977 15.24 -3.17 14.33
C ASN A 977 15.48 -4.06 13.09
N ASP A 978 14.47 -4.77 12.61
CA ASP A 978 14.55 -5.57 11.38
C ASP A 978 14.56 -4.64 10.15
N TYR A 979 15.72 -4.50 9.48
CA TYR A 979 15.89 -3.57 8.36
C TYR A 979 15.34 -4.10 7.02
N GLU A 980 15.04 -5.41 6.93
CA GLU A 980 14.42 -5.99 5.75
C GLU A 980 12.98 -5.48 5.58
N SER A 981 12.46 -5.53 4.36
CA SER A 981 11.11 -5.04 4.05
C SER A 981 10.17 -6.21 3.82
N LYS A 982 9.09 -6.28 4.59
CA LYS A 982 8.25 -7.48 4.70
C LYS A 982 6.90 -7.36 4.00
N GLY A 983 6.38 -8.50 3.57
CA GLY A 983 5.09 -8.72 2.91
C GLY A 983 5.01 -10.17 2.43
N LEU A 984 3.98 -10.53 1.66
CA LEU A 984 3.95 -11.83 0.98
C LEU A 984 5.19 -12.00 0.08
N PHE A 985 5.53 -10.95 -0.66
CA PHE A 985 6.78 -10.75 -1.39
C PHE A 985 7.60 -9.63 -0.70
N GLY A 986 8.90 -9.83 -0.55
CA GLY A 986 9.80 -8.84 0.04
C GLY A 986 10.33 -7.89 -1.03
N VAL A 987 11.35 -8.34 -1.75
CA VAL A 987 12.04 -7.59 -2.82
C VAL A 987 11.73 -8.22 -4.17
N THR A 988 11.25 -7.39 -5.11
CA THR A 988 10.96 -7.84 -6.48
C THR A 988 11.60 -6.91 -7.51
N PHE A 989 12.13 -7.48 -8.59
CA PHE A 989 12.80 -6.72 -9.65
C PHE A 989 12.37 -7.19 -11.05
N ARG A 990 11.67 -6.34 -11.80
CA ARG A 990 11.06 -6.68 -13.11
C ARG A 990 10.04 -7.84 -13.08
N ALA A 991 9.63 -8.31 -11.91
CA ALA A 991 8.60 -9.34 -11.76
C ALA A 991 7.22 -8.87 -12.26
N THR A 992 6.32 -9.84 -12.47
CA THR A 992 4.88 -9.59 -12.61
C THR A 992 4.12 -10.35 -11.54
N ILE A 993 3.31 -9.66 -10.74
CA ILE A 993 2.42 -10.25 -9.74
C ILE A 993 1.01 -9.82 -10.09
N LYS A 994 0.13 -10.77 -10.42
CA LYS A 994 -1.21 -10.46 -10.94
C LYS A 994 -2.33 -11.31 -10.35
N ASN A 995 -3.56 -10.78 -10.39
CA ASN A 995 -4.83 -11.47 -10.08
C ASN A 995 -4.86 -12.18 -8.70
N LEU A 996 -4.27 -11.57 -7.66
CA LEU A 996 -4.07 -12.22 -6.35
C LEU A 996 -4.77 -11.48 -5.22
N THR A 997 -5.52 -12.19 -4.36
CA THR A 997 -5.98 -11.67 -3.06
C THR A 997 -5.07 -12.15 -1.94
N VAL A 998 -4.74 -11.28 -0.98
CA VAL A 998 -3.90 -11.60 0.18
C VAL A 998 -4.59 -11.16 1.47
N ASP A 999 -4.76 -12.05 2.43
CA ASP A 999 -5.45 -11.82 3.72
C ASP A 999 -4.59 -12.26 4.92
N GLY A 1000 -4.70 -11.54 6.05
CA GLY A 1000 -3.92 -11.79 7.26
C GLY A 1000 -3.41 -10.52 7.97
N SER A 1001 -2.17 -10.54 8.47
CA SER A 1001 -1.55 -9.40 9.16
C SER A 1001 -0.03 -9.33 8.96
N VAL A 1002 0.49 -8.13 8.68
CA VAL A 1002 1.93 -7.85 8.53
C VAL A 1002 2.35 -6.78 9.57
N THR A 1003 3.10 -7.21 10.58
CA THR A 1003 3.73 -6.34 11.59
C THR A 1003 5.25 -6.39 11.41
N CYS A 1004 5.88 -5.22 11.24
CA CYS A 1004 7.30 -5.11 10.89
C CYS A 1004 7.85 -3.69 11.11
N ARG A 1005 9.09 -3.43 10.71
CA ARG A 1005 9.67 -2.07 10.64
C ARG A 1005 9.26 -1.31 9.38
N ILE A 1006 9.35 -1.96 8.22
CA ILE A 1006 8.98 -1.44 6.89
C ILE A 1006 8.30 -2.57 6.12
N GLY A 1007 7.15 -2.31 5.49
CA GLY A 1007 6.49 -3.37 4.73
C GLY A 1007 5.23 -2.97 3.96
N ALA A 1008 4.63 -3.99 3.34
CA ALA A 1008 3.30 -3.93 2.74
C ALA A 1008 2.61 -5.30 2.78
N GLY A 1009 1.30 -5.35 2.52
CA GLY A 1009 0.55 -6.60 2.51
C GLY A 1009 1.01 -7.57 1.41
N ILE A 1010 1.25 -7.06 0.19
CA ILE A 1010 1.64 -7.89 -0.96
C ILE A 1010 3.13 -7.76 -1.30
N VAL A 1011 3.65 -6.56 -1.61
CA VAL A 1011 5.03 -6.40 -2.14
C VAL A 1011 5.83 -5.30 -1.44
N ALA A 1012 6.82 -5.64 -0.62
CA ALA A 1012 7.50 -4.66 0.23
C ALA A 1012 8.42 -3.68 -0.53
N ARG A 1013 9.12 -4.11 -1.58
CA ARG A 1013 9.98 -3.28 -2.45
C ARG A 1013 9.91 -3.69 -3.92
N PRO A 1014 8.92 -3.17 -4.68
CA PRO A 1014 8.87 -3.37 -6.13
C PRO A 1014 9.79 -2.41 -6.90
N GLY A 1015 10.83 -2.96 -7.54
CA GLY A 1015 11.67 -2.25 -8.52
C GLY A 1015 11.33 -2.65 -9.96
N GLY A 1016 10.91 -1.70 -10.80
CA GLY A 1016 10.46 -1.96 -12.17
C GLY A 1016 9.41 -3.08 -12.32
N THR A 1017 8.69 -3.37 -11.25
CA THR A 1017 7.78 -4.52 -11.11
C THR A 1017 6.37 -4.13 -11.52
N LEU A 1018 5.64 -5.09 -12.07
CA LEU A 1018 4.26 -4.94 -12.49
C LEU A 1018 3.31 -5.63 -11.50
N VAL A 1019 2.42 -4.86 -10.86
CA VAL A 1019 1.41 -5.37 -9.91
C VAL A 1019 0.01 -5.06 -10.47
N ILE A 1020 -0.76 -6.07 -10.89
CA ILE A 1020 -2.04 -5.89 -11.59
C ILE A 1020 -3.19 -6.69 -10.95
N ASN A 1021 -4.36 -6.06 -10.76
CA ASN A 1021 -5.58 -6.72 -10.26
C ASN A 1021 -5.39 -7.42 -8.89
N CYS A 1022 -4.49 -6.94 -8.04
CA CYS A 1022 -4.20 -7.55 -6.74
C CYS A 1022 -4.97 -6.87 -5.61
N VAL A 1023 -5.44 -7.64 -4.63
CA VAL A 1023 -6.27 -7.18 -3.52
C VAL A 1023 -5.58 -7.49 -2.19
N ASN A 1024 -5.19 -6.45 -1.44
CA ASN A 1024 -4.75 -6.61 -0.06
C ASN A 1024 -5.95 -6.51 0.89
N CYS A 1025 -6.25 -7.57 1.63
CA CYS A 1025 -7.13 -7.55 2.80
C CYS A 1025 -6.34 -7.56 4.12
N ALA A 1026 -5.03 -7.86 4.09
CA ALA A 1026 -4.23 -7.98 5.29
C ALA A 1026 -4.00 -6.61 5.99
N THR A 1027 -4.12 -6.58 7.31
CA THR A 1027 -3.79 -5.37 8.10
C THR A 1027 -2.27 -5.17 8.13
N VAL A 1028 -1.80 -3.95 7.85
CA VAL A 1028 -0.36 -3.63 7.80
C VAL A 1028 -0.01 -2.63 8.90
N THR A 1029 0.90 -3.00 9.80
CA THR A 1029 1.39 -2.14 10.89
C THR A 1029 2.91 -2.07 10.85
N ALA A 1030 3.48 -0.89 10.56
CA ALA A 1030 4.92 -0.70 10.48
C ALA A 1030 5.45 0.28 11.53
N SER A 1031 6.54 -0.03 12.22
CA SER A 1031 7.18 0.92 13.15
C SER A 1031 7.81 2.13 12.44
N GLN A 1032 8.04 2.06 11.12
CA GLN A 1032 8.47 3.19 10.30
C GLN A 1032 7.50 3.50 9.15
N SER A 1033 7.42 2.65 8.11
CA SER A 1033 6.66 2.96 6.87
C SER A 1033 5.87 1.77 6.34
N ALA A 1034 4.60 2.00 6.00
CA ALA A 1034 3.63 0.95 5.63
C ALA A 1034 2.88 1.30 4.33
N GLY A 1035 2.78 0.35 3.41
CA GLY A 1035 1.87 0.40 2.28
C GLY A 1035 0.81 -0.69 2.36
N GLY A 1036 -0.40 -0.48 1.85
CA GLY A 1036 -1.39 -1.57 1.79
C GLY A 1036 -1.00 -2.65 0.77
N VAL A 1037 -0.83 -2.27 -0.49
CA VAL A 1037 -0.45 -3.18 -1.59
C VAL A 1037 1.07 -3.30 -1.73
N ALA A 1038 1.77 -2.16 -1.79
CA ALA A 1038 3.18 -2.06 -2.12
C ALA A 1038 3.95 -1.13 -1.18
N GLY A 1039 5.24 -1.35 -0.95
CA GLY A 1039 6.05 -0.49 -0.07
C GLY A 1039 6.75 0.66 -0.82
N PHE A 1040 8.06 0.56 -1.01
CA PHE A 1040 8.87 1.53 -1.75
C PHE A 1040 9.03 1.11 -3.21
N CYS A 1041 8.37 1.84 -4.11
CA CYS A 1041 8.49 1.65 -5.56
C CYS A 1041 9.77 2.33 -6.07
N VAL A 1042 10.77 1.54 -6.49
CA VAL A 1042 12.08 2.07 -6.91
C VAL A 1042 12.01 2.67 -8.33
N THR A 1043 12.32 3.96 -8.49
CA THR A 1043 12.45 4.61 -9.82
C THR A 1043 13.62 4.04 -10.62
N ALA A 1044 13.57 4.12 -11.94
CA ALA A 1044 14.71 3.83 -12.81
C ALA A 1044 15.86 4.87 -12.67
N ALA A 1045 16.74 4.70 -11.68
CA ALA A 1045 17.76 5.68 -11.31
C ALA A 1045 19.19 5.11 -11.15
N GLY A 1046 20.07 5.46 -12.10
CA GLY A 1046 21.46 5.83 -11.78
C GLY A 1046 22.59 4.81 -11.99
N THR A 1047 22.33 3.51 -12.13
CA THR A 1047 23.39 2.51 -12.43
C THR A 1047 23.38 2.10 -13.90
N GLU A 1048 24.53 2.22 -14.56
CA GLU A 1048 24.69 1.99 -16.01
C GLU A 1048 24.48 0.51 -16.39
N SER A 1049 23.60 0.25 -17.37
CA SER A 1049 23.76 -0.76 -18.45
C SER A 1049 22.44 -1.16 -19.12
N TYR A 1050 21.29 -1.06 -18.42
CA TYR A 1050 20.00 -1.56 -18.94
C TYR A 1050 18.85 -0.56 -18.78
N ALA A 1051 18.02 -0.44 -19.82
CA ALA A 1051 16.73 0.24 -19.71
C ALA A 1051 15.81 -0.57 -18.77
N ILE A 1052 15.48 0.03 -17.64
CA ILE A 1052 14.50 -0.48 -16.69
C ILE A 1052 13.19 0.29 -16.86
N ARG A 1053 12.09 -0.44 -16.99
CA ARG A 1053 10.73 0.07 -16.82
C ARG A 1053 10.59 0.56 -15.38
N ASP A 1054 9.86 1.64 -15.16
CA ASP A 1054 9.49 2.08 -13.82
C ASP A 1054 8.40 1.15 -13.23
N THR A 1055 8.28 1.06 -11.91
CA THR A 1055 7.25 0.21 -11.26
C THR A 1055 5.84 0.66 -11.65
N GLN A 1056 4.90 -0.26 -11.81
CA GLN A 1056 3.51 0.08 -12.11
C GLN A 1056 2.53 -0.74 -11.26
N ILE A 1057 1.59 -0.06 -10.61
CA ILE A 1057 0.56 -0.65 -9.74
C ILE A 1057 -0.81 -0.30 -10.32
N ILE A 1058 -1.55 -1.32 -10.76
CA ILE A 1058 -2.68 -1.18 -11.69
C ILE A 1058 -3.89 -1.96 -11.16
N ASN A 1059 -5.06 -1.30 -11.09
CA ASN A 1059 -6.33 -1.90 -10.65
C ASN A 1059 -6.26 -2.60 -9.28
N CYS A 1060 -5.29 -2.26 -8.44
CA CYS A 1060 -5.08 -2.92 -7.15
C CYS A 1060 -5.98 -2.30 -6.08
N VAL A 1061 -6.43 -3.12 -5.14
CA VAL A 1061 -7.35 -2.71 -4.07
C VAL A 1061 -6.69 -2.95 -2.72
N ASN A 1062 -6.83 -2.00 -1.79
CA ASN A 1062 -6.49 -2.19 -0.39
C ASN A 1062 -7.75 -2.10 0.48
N ASN A 1063 -8.10 -3.19 1.16
CA ASN A 1063 -9.19 -3.29 2.12
C ASN A 1063 -8.70 -3.38 3.57
N GLY A 1064 -7.43 -3.75 3.80
CA GLY A 1064 -6.85 -3.83 5.14
C GLY A 1064 -6.35 -2.47 5.64
N ASP A 1065 -6.51 -2.20 6.93
CA ASP A 1065 -6.04 -0.95 7.53
C ASP A 1065 -4.50 -0.85 7.50
N VAL A 1066 -3.98 0.37 7.31
CA VAL A 1066 -2.54 0.64 7.15
C VAL A 1066 -2.09 1.66 8.19
N THR A 1067 -1.32 1.20 9.17
CA THR A 1067 -0.78 2.02 10.27
C THR A 1067 0.74 2.13 10.18
N GLY A 1068 1.28 3.33 10.43
CA GLY A 1068 2.72 3.52 10.57
C GLY A 1068 3.11 4.87 11.17
N PHE A 1069 4.42 5.16 11.22
CA PHE A 1069 4.93 6.34 11.94
C PHE A 1069 5.52 7.43 11.04
N TYR A 1070 6.00 7.13 9.83
CA TYR A 1070 6.69 8.10 8.96
C TYR A 1070 6.00 8.31 7.61
N GLN A 1071 5.97 7.27 6.76
CA GLN A 1071 5.29 7.30 5.46
C GLN A 1071 4.25 6.18 5.40
N VAL A 1072 2.98 6.53 5.21
CA VAL A 1072 1.87 5.56 5.15
C VAL A 1072 1.00 5.82 3.92
N GLY A 1073 0.80 4.78 3.10
CA GLY A 1073 0.05 4.86 1.84
C GLY A 1073 -0.92 3.69 1.67
N GLY A 1074 -2.21 3.94 1.40
CA GLY A 1074 -3.17 2.85 1.22
C GLY A 1074 -2.83 1.90 0.06
N ILE A 1075 -2.21 2.41 -1.02
CA ILE A 1075 -1.63 1.59 -2.08
C ILE A 1075 -0.10 1.48 -1.93
N ALA A 1076 0.62 2.61 -1.86
CA ALA A 1076 2.09 2.61 -1.75
C ALA A 1076 2.67 3.76 -0.92
N TYR A 1077 3.59 3.49 0.02
CA TYR A 1077 4.14 4.58 0.85
C TYR A 1077 5.14 5.49 0.10
N ASN A 1078 5.83 4.98 -0.91
CA ASN A 1078 6.64 5.81 -1.80
C ASN A 1078 6.52 5.33 -3.24
N ASN A 1079 6.05 6.21 -4.11
CA ASN A 1079 5.73 5.90 -5.50
C ASN A 1079 6.72 6.53 -6.49
N GLY A 1080 7.67 5.72 -6.96
CA GLY A 1080 8.58 5.99 -8.07
C GLY A 1080 8.14 5.42 -9.42
N GLY A 1081 6.84 5.41 -9.70
CA GLY A 1081 6.25 4.86 -10.94
C GLY A 1081 4.77 5.19 -11.09
N ASP A 1082 4.04 4.53 -11.99
CA ASP A 1082 2.61 4.87 -12.20
C ASP A 1082 1.69 4.05 -11.29
N ILE A 1083 0.77 4.73 -10.59
CA ILE A 1083 -0.38 4.10 -9.92
C ILE A 1083 -1.65 4.44 -10.68
N TYR A 1084 -2.38 3.42 -11.14
CA TYR A 1084 -3.49 3.58 -12.08
C TYR A 1084 -4.71 2.75 -11.66
N GLY A 1085 -5.89 3.38 -11.57
CA GLY A 1085 -7.17 2.67 -11.33
C GLY A 1085 -7.30 1.98 -9.97
N CYS A 1086 -6.40 2.27 -9.02
CA CYS A 1086 -6.33 1.61 -7.73
C CYS A 1086 -7.32 2.19 -6.70
N VAL A 1087 -7.76 1.37 -5.75
CA VAL A 1087 -8.78 1.73 -4.75
C VAL A 1087 -8.29 1.45 -3.33
N ASN A 1088 -8.33 2.43 -2.44
CA ASN A 1088 -8.13 2.22 -1.00
C ASN A 1088 -9.45 2.33 -0.22
N ASN A 1089 -9.78 1.29 0.53
CA ASN A 1089 -10.95 1.20 1.41
C ASN A 1089 -10.55 1.10 2.90
N GLY A 1090 -9.34 0.60 3.22
CA GLY A 1090 -8.84 0.53 4.60
C GLY A 1090 -8.41 1.88 5.16
N ASP A 1091 -8.58 2.09 6.48
CA ASP A 1091 -8.20 3.33 7.15
C ASP A 1091 -6.66 3.45 7.26
N ILE A 1092 -6.18 4.70 7.10
CA ILE A 1092 -4.76 5.07 7.08
C ILE A 1092 -4.44 5.90 8.32
N LEU A 1093 -3.54 5.40 9.17
CA LEU A 1093 -3.23 6.01 10.47
C LEU A 1093 -1.73 6.30 10.67
N ILE A 1094 -1.43 7.54 11.06
CA ILE A 1094 -0.21 7.90 11.79
C ILE A 1094 -0.60 8.47 13.15
N ASN A 1095 -0.05 7.93 14.23
CA ASN A 1095 -0.19 8.49 15.57
C ASN A 1095 1.18 8.63 16.26
N ARG A 1096 1.55 9.84 16.69
CA ARG A 1096 2.85 10.13 17.32
C ARG A 1096 2.70 10.91 18.62
N ASP A 1097 3.06 10.27 19.74
CA ASP A 1097 3.15 10.89 21.07
C ASP A 1097 4.61 11.22 21.49
N ARG A 1098 5.60 10.94 20.63
CA ARG A 1098 7.03 11.23 20.85
C ARG A 1098 7.70 11.69 19.56
N ASP A 1099 8.60 12.67 19.65
CA ASP A 1099 9.43 13.08 18.52
C ASP A 1099 10.61 12.12 18.35
N GLN A 1100 10.57 11.31 17.29
CA GLN A 1100 11.59 10.32 16.94
C GLN A 1100 12.12 10.50 15.51
N SER A 1101 11.70 11.55 14.78
CA SER A 1101 12.10 11.73 13.38
C SER A 1101 12.16 13.22 12.99
N HIS A 1102 13.31 13.68 12.51
CA HIS A 1102 13.48 15.06 12.05
C HIS A 1102 12.61 15.45 10.83
N ASP A 1103 12.04 14.47 10.12
CA ASP A 1103 11.18 14.69 8.95
C ASP A 1103 9.67 14.70 9.28
N SER A 1104 8.93 15.49 8.50
CA SER A 1104 7.47 15.56 8.53
C SER A 1104 6.80 14.21 8.28
N ALA A 1105 5.78 13.88 9.07
CA ALA A 1105 4.91 12.73 8.84
C ALA A 1105 4.17 12.86 7.50
N ARG A 1106 3.93 11.75 6.79
CA ARG A 1106 3.25 11.73 5.48
C ARG A 1106 2.22 10.61 5.41
N ALA A 1107 0.95 10.94 5.27
CA ALA A 1107 -0.13 9.95 5.08
C ALA A 1107 -0.95 10.24 3.82
N GLY A 1108 -1.14 9.22 2.97
CA GLY A 1108 -1.89 9.31 1.73
C GLY A 1108 -2.86 8.15 1.54
N GLY A 1109 -4.10 8.42 1.16
CA GLY A 1109 -5.08 7.36 0.89
C GLY A 1109 -4.66 6.41 -0.24
N ILE A 1110 -3.98 6.93 -1.26
CA ILE A 1110 -3.30 6.13 -2.29
C ILE A 1110 -1.79 6.07 -2.02
N ALA A 1111 -1.11 7.21 -1.84
CA ALA A 1111 0.34 7.22 -1.66
C ALA A 1111 0.90 8.26 -0.67
N ALA A 1112 1.85 7.87 0.20
CA ALA A 1112 2.43 8.81 1.16
C ALA A 1112 3.36 9.84 0.49
N SER A 1113 4.00 9.48 -0.62
CA SER A 1113 4.71 10.41 -1.50
C SER A 1113 4.79 9.83 -2.91
N SER A 1114 4.81 10.69 -3.92
CA SER A 1114 4.99 10.29 -5.32
C SER A 1114 5.98 11.22 -6.02
N THR A 1115 6.78 10.65 -6.91
CA THR A 1115 7.50 11.39 -7.97
C THR A 1115 6.84 11.26 -9.34
N ASP A 1116 5.83 10.39 -9.46
CA ASP A 1116 5.26 9.91 -10.71
C ASP A 1116 3.71 9.92 -10.68
N THR A 1117 3.07 9.43 -11.75
CA THR A 1117 1.65 9.62 -12.02
C THR A 1117 0.76 8.86 -11.04
N ILE A 1118 -0.32 9.50 -10.57
CA ILE A 1118 -1.44 8.82 -9.90
C ILE A 1118 -2.71 9.15 -10.67
N ALA A 1119 -3.35 8.14 -11.25
CA ALA A 1119 -4.40 8.31 -12.26
C ALA A 1119 -5.64 7.44 -11.95
N TYR A 1120 -6.84 8.02 -12.06
CA TYR A 1120 -8.13 7.31 -11.91
C TYR A 1120 -8.29 6.52 -10.59
N CYS A 1121 -7.56 6.91 -9.54
CA CYS A 1121 -7.55 6.20 -8.26
C CYS A 1121 -8.62 6.74 -7.29
N VAL A 1122 -9.10 5.88 -6.39
CA VAL A 1122 -10.19 6.19 -5.44
C VAL A 1122 -9.75 5.92 -4.01
N ASN A 1123 -9.93 6.88 -3.11
CA ASN A 1123 -9.77 6.65 -1.68
C ASN A 1123 -11.10 6.78 -0.94
N ASN A 1124 -11.57 5.68 -0.35
CA ASN A 1124 -12.73 5.60 0.53
C ASN A 1124 -12.34 5.53 2.01
N GLY A 1125 -11.16 4.99 2.33
CA GLY A 1125 -10.64 4.89 3.71
C GLY A 1125 -10.18 6.24 4.28
N SER A 1126 -10.35 6.45 5.58
CA SER A 1126 -10.00 7.69 6.27
C SER A 1126 -8.48 7.87 6.34
N VAL A 1127 -7.98 9.10 6.20
CA VAL A 1127 -6.55 9.42 6.28
C VAL A 1127 -6.29 10.31 7.49
N THR A 1128 -5.81 9.70 8.57
CA THR A 1128 -5.64 10.34 9.88
C THR A 1128 -4.17 10.46 10.27
N VAL A 1129 -3.73 11.67 10.62
CA VAL A 1129 -2.44 11.95 11.24
C VAL A 1129 -2.65 12.71 12.54
N ILE A 1130 -2.14 12.17 13.65
CA ILE A 1130 -2.17 12.77 14.98
C ILE A 1130 -0.71 12.97 15.45
N LEU A 1131 -0.36 14.22 15.73
CA LEU A 1131 0.92 14.65 16.28
C LEU A 1131 0.69 15.31 17.65
N ASN A 1132 1.12 14.65 18.73
CA ASN A 1132 0.98 15.12 20.10
C ASN A 1132 2.37 15.42 20.68
N TYR A 1133 2.89 16.63 20.47
CA TYR A 1133 4.24 17.01 20.90
C TYR A 1133 4.21 17.92 22.14
N PRO A 1134 4.66 17.45 23.33
CA PRO A 1134 4.69 18.28 24.54
C PRO A 1134 5.77 19.37 24.54
N TYR A 1135 6.63 19.42 23.51
CA TYR A 1135 7.73 20.38 23.35
C TYR A 1135 7.75 20.94 21.92
N TYR A 1136 8.54 22.00 21.70
CA TYR A 1136 8.82 22.53 20.36
C TYR A 1136 9.38 21.43 19.44
N SER A 1137 8.68 21.13 18.34
CA SER A 1137 9.25 20.39 17.21
C SER A 1137 9.18 21.24 15.94
N SER A 1138 10.14 21.04 15.02
CA SER A 1138 10.06 21.53 13.64
C SER A 1138 9.27 20.57 12.74
N VAL A 1139 8.65 19.54 13.31
CA VAL A 1139 8.16 18.34 12.62
C VAL A 1139 6.65 18.47 12.37
N GLY A 1140 6.29 18.97 11.19
CA GLY A 1140 4.90 19.07 10.75
C GLY A 1140 4.37 17.79 10.10
N ALA A 1141 3.17 17.87 9.51
CA ALA A 1141 2.55 16.78 8.75
C ALA A 1141 2.31 17.17 7.27
N ARG A 1142 2.17 16.16 6.42
CA ARG A 1142 1.57 16.27 5.09
C ARG A 1142 0.51 15.18 4.99
N VAL A 1143 -0.74 15.55 4.69
CA VAL A 1143 -1.88 14.62 4.68
C VAL A 1143 -2.70 14.86 3.41
N GLY A 1144 -2.92 13.80 2.64
CA GLY A 1144 -3.63 13.85 1.38
C GLY A 1144 -4.64 12.71 1.24
N GLY A 1145 -5.89 12.99 0.89
CA GLY A 1145 -6.86 11.93 0.61
C GLY A 1145 -6.43 11.01 -0.55
N ILE A 1146 -5.64 11.51 -1.50
CA ILE A 1146 -4.99 10.68 -2.54
C ILE A 1146 -3.48 10.57 -2.27
N CYS A 1147 -2.74 11.67 -2.24
CA CYS A 1147 -1.29 11.64 -2.09
C CYS A 1147 -0.80 12.66 -1.07
N ALA A 1148 -0.04 12.25 -0.04
CA ALA A 1148 0.39 13.21 0.98
C ALA A 1148 1.28 14.33 0.43
N SER A 1149 2.16 14.01 -0.52
CA SER A 1149 3.09 14.97 -1.11
C SER A 1149 3.60 14.54 -2.50
N GLN A 1150 3.44 15.43 -3.47
CA GLN A 1150 4.08 15.32 -4.79
C GLN A 1150 5.45 16.01 -4.77
N TRP A 1151 6.48 15.39 -5.35
CA TRP A 1151 7.86 15.92 -5.41
C TRP A 1151 8.46 15.74 -6.82
N ILE A 1152 9.38 16.63 -7.19
CA ILE A 1152 10.25 16.46 -8.36
C ILE A 1152 11.70 16.33 -7.83
N ASN A 1153 12.42 15.32 -8.28
CA ASN A 1153 13.86 15.21 -8.05
C ASN A 1153 14.60 16.02 -9.13
N GLU A 1154 15.50 16.92 -8.74
CA GLU A 1154 16.28 17.78 -9.66
C GLU A 1154 17.10 16.98 -10.68
N GLN A 1155 17.44 15.73 -10.38
CA GLN A 1155 18.17 14.83 -11.29
C GLN A 1155 17.27 14.06 -12.27
N GLN A 1156 15.94 14.13 -12.14
CA GLN A 1156 14.97 13.41 -12.98
C GLN A 1156 13.95 14.37 -13.63
N TYR A 1157 14.41 15.16 -14.60
CA TYR A 1157 13.54 15.96 -15.48
C TYR A 1157 12.75 15.08 -16.46
N ARG A 1158 11.75 14.34 -15.96
CA ARG A 1158 10.67 13.76 -16.76
C ARG A 1158 9.45 14.68 -16.70
N ALA A 1159 9.15 15.38 -17.79
CA ALA A 1159 7.96 16.21 -17.89
C ALA A 1159 6.68 15.35 -18.02
N GLY A 1160 5.56 15.81 -17.42
CA GLY A 1160 4.23 15.22 -17.64
C GLY A 1160 3.57 14.50 -16.46
N ARG A 1161 4.27 14.33 -15.32
CA ARG A 1161 3.76 13.63 -14.12
C ARG A 1161 2.66 14.45 -13.40
N LYS A 1162 1.52 13.82 -13.08
CA LYS A 1162 0.33 14.48 -12.45
C LYS A 1162 -0.38 13.58 -11.43
N ILE A 1163 -1.23 14.18 -10.59
CA ILE A 1163 -2.44 13.50 -10.07
C ILE A 1163 -3.60 13.83 -11.02
N LEU A 1164 -4.29 12.83 -11.59
CA LEU A 1164 -5.37 13.07 -12.55
C LEU A 1164 -6.59 12.16 -12.35
N TYR A 1165 -7.80 12.71 -12.48
CA TYR A 1165 -9.09 12.01 -12.35
C TYR A 1165 -9.26 11.16 -11.07
N CYS A 1166 -8.61 11.53 -9.97
CA CYS A 1166 -8.68 10.80 -8.70
C CYS A 1166 -9.82 11.32 -7.81
N VAL A 1167 -10.41 10.44 -6.99
CA VAL A 1167 -11.58 10.74 -6.14
C VAL A 1167 -11.32 10.38 -4.68
N ASN A 1168 -11.51 11.34 -3.76
CA ASN A 1168 -11.43 11.11 -2.32
C ASN A 1168 -12.82 11.22 -1.65
N ASN A 1169 -13.26 10.10 -1.09
CA ASN A 1169 -14.45 9.94 -0.25
C ASN A 1169 -14.11 9.70 1.23
N GLY A 1170 -12.87 9.26 1.53
CA GLY A 1170 -12.37 9.05 2.89
C GLY A 1170 -12.03 10.34 3.64
N GLN A 1171 -12.41 10.45 4.91
CA GLN A 1171 -12.21 11.66 5.71
C GLN A 1171 -10.71 11.96 5.88
N VAL A 1172 -10.30 13.22 5.70
CA VAL A 1172 -8.91 13.64 5.91
C VAL A 1172 -8.79 14.40 7.23
N LEU A 1173 -7.97 13.91 8.15
CA LEU A 1173 -7.77 14.48 9.48
C LEU A 1173 -6.29 14.67 9.78
N CYS A 1174 -5.87 15.91 9.98
CA CYS A 1174 -4.55 16.29 10.45
C CYS A 1174 -4.68 17.04 11.77
N GLN A 1175 -4.29 16.41 12.87
CA GLN A 1175 -4.23 17.03 14.20
C GLN A 1175 -2.78 17.22 14.61
N HIS A 1176 -2.40 18.45 14.89
CA HIS A 1176 -1.11 18.80 15.49
C HIS A 1176 -1.38 19.56 16.78
N THR A 1177 -1.09 18.95 17.92
CA THR A 1177 -1.19 19.58 19.23
C THR A 1177 0.21 19.83 19.79
N SER A 1178 0.45 21.06 20.24
CA SER A 1178 1.68 21.42 20.94
C SER A 1178 1.43 22.52 21.98
N ALA A 1179 2.31 22.60 22.97
CA ALA A 1179 2.17 23.55 24.09
C ALA A 1179 2.62 25.00 23.76
N TYR A 1180 3.02 25.28 22.52
CA TYR A 1180 3.66 26.54 22.11
C TYR A 1180 3.10 27.05 20.77
N SER A 1181 3.08 28.38 20.59
CA SER A 1181 2.53 29.05 19.40
C SER A 1181 3.41 28.97 18.14
N SER A 1182 4.23 27.91 18.02
CA SER A 1182 5.11 27.68 16.88
C SER A 1182 5.58 26.22 16.87
N HIS A 1183 5.16 25.49 15.85
CA HIS A 1183 5.44 24.08 15.62
C HIS A 1183 5.70 23.83 14.12
N GLY A 1184 6.12 22.62 13.76
CA GLY A 1184 6.31 22.25 12.36
C GLY A 1184 5.02 22.36 11.55
N THR A 1185 5.14 22.88 10.32
CA THR A 1185 3.99 23.27 9.49
C THR A 1185 3.28 22.07 8.85
N SER A 1186 1.96 22.05 8.96
CA SER A 1186 1.11 20.90 8.71
C SER A 1186 0.10 21.18 7.59
N ASN A 1187 0.28 20.49 6.47
CA ASN A 1187 -0.51 20.70 5.26
C ASN A 1187 -1.54 19.56 5.08
N ALA A 1188 -2.82 19.88 4.97
CA ALA A 1188 -3.90 18.90 4.81
C ALA A 1188 -4.73 19.20 3.56
N GLY A 1189 -4.93 18.19 2.71
CA GLY A 1189 -5.76 18.33 1.50
C GLY A 1189 -6.59 17.10 1.15
N GLY A 1190 -7.79 17.32 0.62
CA GLY A 1190 -8.66 16.23 0.17
C GLY A 1190 -8.07 15.39 -0.96
N ILE A 1191 -7.18 15.96 -1.78
CA ILE A 1191 -6.38 15.21 -2.76
C ILE A 1191 -4.92 15.16 -2.34
N THR A 1192 -4.30 16.29 -1.96
CA THR A 1192 -2.88 16.32 -1.56
C THR A 1192 -2.53 17.31 -0.45
N GLY A 1193 -1.64 16.90 0.46
CA GLY A 1193 -1.10 17.81 1.46
C GLY A 1193 -0.19 18.87 0.84
N PHE A 1194 0.69 18.47 -0.08
CA PHE A 1194 1.66 19.36 -0.72
C PHE A 1194 1.86 19.03 -2.21
N ASN A 1195 1.78 20.05 -3.06
CA ASN A 1195 1.88 19.93 -4.51
C ASN A 1195 3.00 20.81 -5.11
N ASN A 1196 3.91 20.20 -5.88
CA ASN A 1196 4.88 20.86 -6.77
C ASN A 1196 4.74 20.38 -8.24
N CYS A 1197 3.61 19.75 -8.58
CA CYS A 1197 3.31 19.14 -9.87
C CYS A 1197 1.94 19.63 -10.37
N VAL A 1198 1.30 18.91 -11.30
CA VAL A 1198 -0.09 19.18 -11.73
C VAL A 1198 -1.06 18.28 -10.95
N VAL A 1199 -2.14 18.87 -10.44
CA VAL A 1199 -3.35 18.16 -9.99
C VAL A 1199 -4.49 18.53 -10.93
N GLU A 1200 -5.13 17.54 -11.55
CA GLU A 1200 -6.05 17.76 -12.69
C GLU A 1200 -7.34 16.95 -12.56
N ASN A 1201 -8.49 17.61 -12.69
CA ASN A 1201 -9.81 16.98 -12.75
C ASN A 1201 -10.10 16.00 -11.58
N CYS A 1202 -9.58 16.32 -10.38
CA CYS A 1202 -9.72 15.49 -9.18
C CYS A 1202 -10.86 15.98 -8.27
N TYR A 1203 -11.49 15.05 -7.56
CA TYR A 1203 -12.71 15.30 -6.79
C TYR A 1203 -12.52 14.95 -5.31
N ASN A 1204 -12.87 15.85 -4.40
CA ASN A 1204 -12.96 15.55 -2.97
C ASN A 1204 -14.41 15.70 -2.49
N THR A 1205 -15.01 14.61 -1.99
CA THR A 1205 -16.34 14.61 -1.36
C THR A 1205 -16.25 14.58 0.17
N ALA A 1206 -15.12 14.15 0.71
CA ALA A 1206 -14.89 13.96 2.14
C ALA A 1206 -14.57 15.27 2.89
N ASN A 1207 -14.82 15.32 4.19
CA ASN A 1207 -14.40 16.47 4.99
C ASN A 1207 -12.87 16.45 5.18
N VAL A 1208 -12.26 17.63 5.17
CA VAL A 1208 -10.83 17.85 5.36
C VAL A 1208 -10.64 18.72 6.60
N THR A 1209 -10.03 18.18 7.64
CA THR A 1209 -9.69 18.91 8.87
C THR A 1209 -8.18 18.98 9.04
N GLY A 1210 -7.64 20.16 9.31
CA GLY A 1210 -6.19 20.36 9.51
C GLY A 1210 -5.88 21.53 10.46
N THR A 1211 -4.59 21.85 10.63
CA THR A 1211 -4.15 22.95 11.49
C THR A 1211 -3.65 24.17 10.71
N ASP A 1212 -2.71 24.04 9.76
CA ASP A 1212 -1.91 25.21 9.34
C ASP A 1212 -2.17 25.67 7.90
N TYR A 1213 -2.16 24.76 6.92
CA TYR A 1213 -2.56 25.04 5.54
C TYR A 1213 -3.55 23.96 5.09
N VAL A 1214 -4.83 24.33 4.91
CA VAL A 1214 -5.91 23.36 4.74
C VAL A 1214 -6.72 23.67 3.49
N GLY A 1215 -6.82 22.71 2.57
CA GLY A 1215 -7.55 22.86 1.31
C GLY A 1215 -8.49 21.70 1.00
N GLY A 1216 -9.65 21.97 0.40
CA GLY A 1216 -10.54 20.90 -0.06
C GLY A 1216 -9.89 19.98 -1.12
N ILE A 1217 -8.92 20.49 -1.89
CA ILE A 1217 -8.10 19.71 -2.83
C ILE A 1217 -6.64 19.66 -2.37
N CYS A 1218 -6.03 20.81 -2.06
CA CYS A 1218 -4.59 20.90 -1.77
C CYS A 1218 -4.31 21.74 -0.52
N GLY A 1219 -3.57 21.18 0.45
CA GLY A 1219 -3.12 21.97 1.61
C GLY A 1219 -2.23 23.14 1.17
N LYS A 1220 -1.19 22.85 0.39
CA LYS A 1220 -0.24 23.85 -0.12
C LYS A 1220 0.28 23.54 -1.53
N SER A 1221 0.12 24.47 -2.47
CA SER A 1221 0.73 24.40 -3.80
C SER A 1221 1.98 25.30 -3.88
N GLY A 1222 3.11 24.75 -4.28
CA GLY A 1222 4.38 25.45 -4.47
C GLY A 1222 4.66 25.81 -5.94
N GLY A 1223 5.95 25.81 -6.31
CA GLY A 1223 6.47 26.22 -7.63
C GLY A 1223 7.89 25.72 -7.90
#